data_AF-A0A2N1R0K8-F1
#
_entry.id   AF-A0A2N1R0K8-F1
#
_cell.length_a   1.000
_cell.length_b   1.000
_cell.length_c   1.000
_cell.angle_alpha   90.00
_cell.angle_beta   90.00
_cell.angle_gamma   90.00
#
_symmetry.space_group_name_H-M   'P 1'
#
loop_
_entity.id
_entity.type
_entity.pdbx_description
1 polymer ?
#
loop_
_entity_poly.entity_id
_entity_poly.type
_entity_poly.pdbx_seq_one_letter_code
_entity_poly.pdbx_strand_id
1 'polypeptide(L)'
;PEKGTRLEDFSFGWDNHVHDTATSGRKNPTQLLVDAFIKGISEITVAYGSSADLPMMEEALEAGRIIGIRVKLGLEFSMGVRGCRFHFMALLPPMQKPEDAKAFFRDHAESLGEFLSTLEKNQTNRIEAVRKVLKEFNANNLAELNRGFPDETLYRIPELSFEALNAYIPTMSINSTHLAEFLYNQARPILLNRLLLLKVRRSKTQDSLRRGRCTKSDFKAADDTFSSARKALKEASPDSFLQRYFSDPVLIDYQSAFDDIKAVKSMLTAAGCRLKILHPLEHGLDKAVAILSEYKDLIDIVELYNIQDCLPRNPEEVLSFARHVNSINKIAQRDGSPTILLVCGSDSTGRHPKIPGMGFIDQGNILGAKKGDFIARHIALPSLVSAMIAAKGQPVDEAKVKAVSPIVCLGKTSEGEAESSQGDNAYIPPRRAWRYLNPSLKNAVFIFIGFLVADKYLGSAYALLWLGITGFRTSIADLVASRGGRLSEWRLKSINFDNVAQALFWTGFSVPILGFFKANFDIVWPWAQDGLLFNLVKFFVISFVNGLYLATHNTLRGFEKSVVRANFFRSIIAWPFAALFAPLGDLIGIPSIVQTKIWSDVVAGFIEGGGKYKTLLKLRRQNVEEIIPRILEKNGEEKLVAILDILYLYHEEPRTQSSLISLFELSKFPVSVLWDDKGKPPERPLRDLLGVLEEPGLDDELTDFILTRYEVEMAADLIDLVADTLSPMRSWLASRS
;
A
#
# COMPACT_ATOMS: atom_id res chain seq x y z
N PRO A 1 -13.34 -31.40 -5.56
CA PRO A 1 -12.18 -31.31 -4.62
C PRO A 1 -12.50 -31.75 -3.18
N GLU A 2 -13.52 -31.16 -2.53
CA GLU A 2 -13.80 -31.41 -1.10
C GLU A 2 -14.12 -32.89 -0.76
N LYS A 3 -14.56 -33.66 -1.76
CA LYS A 3 -14.83 -35.11 -1.66
C LYS A 3 -13.71 -35.98 -2.25
N GLY A 4 -12.52 -35.43 -2.49
CA GLY A 4 -11.36 -36.13 -3.05
C GLY A 4 -11.32 -36.27 -4.58
N THR A 5 -12.36 -35.84 -5.30
CA THR A 5 -12.39 -35.85 -6.77
C THR A 5 -11.45 -34.78 -7.36
N ARG A 6 -10.66 -35.15 -8.37
CA ARG A 6 -9.72 -34.26 -9.09
C ARG A 6 -10.51 -33.22 -9.89
N LEU A 7 -9.97 -32.01 -10.06
CA LEU A 7 -10.68 -30.93 -10.76
C LEU A 7 -10.91 -31.27 -12.24
N GLU A 8 -9.94 -31.90 -12.89
CA GLU A 8 -10.02 -32.33 -14.29
C GLU A 8 -11.22 -33.24 -14.59
N ASP A 9 -11.70 -34.00 -13.60
CA ASP A 9 -12.85 -34.89 -13.75
C ASP A 9 -14.19 -34.14 -13.79
N PHE A 10 -14.24 -32.91 -13.28
CA PHE A 10 -15.46 -32.10 -13.31
C PHE A 10 -15.71 -31.46 -14.68
N SER A 11 -14.65 -31.16 -15.44
CA SER A 11 -14.74 -30.49 -16.76
C SER A 11 -15.56 -29.19 -16.77
N PHE A 12 -15.61 -28.47 -15.65
CA PHE A 12 -16.44 -27.25 -15.52
C PHE A 12 -15.73 -25.98 -15.95
N GLY A 13 -14.55 -25.70 -15.37
CA GLY A 13 -13.79 -24.49 -15.67
C GLY A 13 -12.62 -24.76 -16.61
N TRP A 14 -12.33 -23.89 -17.55
CA TRP A 14 -11.17 -24.06 -18.44
C TRP A 14 -10.55 -22.74 -18.86
N ASP A 15 -9.34 -22.78 -19.41
CA ASP A 15 -8.74 -21.66 -20.13
C ASP A 15 -7.86 -22.19 -21.28
N ASN A 16 -8.13 -21.78 -22.53
CA ASN A 16 -7.37 -22.29 -23.68
C ASN A 16 -6.16 -21.44 -24.07
N HIS A 17 -5.81 -20.44 -23.27
CA HIS A 17 -4.62 -19.62 -23.50
C HIS A 17 -4.19 -18.86 -22.24
N VAL A 18 -3.10 -19.29 -21.60
CA VAL A 18 -2.48 -18.60 -20.46
C VAL A 18 -0.96 -18.59 -20.57
N HIS A 19 -0.33 -17.66 -19.86
CA HIS A 19 1.13 -17.52 -19.83
C HIS A 19 1.69 -17.72 -18.42
N ASP A 20 2.86 -18.35 -18.35
CA ASP A 20 3.71 -18.40 -17.16
C ASP A 20 4.96 -17.52 -17.34
N THR A 21 5.89 -17.59 -16.39
CA THR A 21 7.17 -16.84 -16.42
C THR A 21 8.11 -17.21 -17.56
N ALA A 22 7.90 -18.32 -18.27
CA ALA A 22 8.69 -18.66 -19.45
C ALA A 22 8.38 -17.71 -20.61
N THR A 23 7.20 -17.10 -20.63
CA THR A 23 6.76 -16.14 -21.65
C THR A 23 6.43 -14.77 -21.05
N SER A 24 5.18 -14.31 -21.11
CA SER A 24 4.76 -12.98 -20.65
C SER A 24 4.11 -13.01 -19.26
N GLY A 25 3.95 -14.17 -18.65
CA GLY A 25 3.29 -14.36 -17.35
C GLY A 25 4.14 -13.92 -16.16
N ARG A 26 3.48 -13.48 -15.10
CA ARG A 26 4.12 -13.12 -13.82
C ARG A 26 4.31 -14.31 -12.88
N LYS A 27 3.53 -15.38 -13.08
CA LYS A 27 3.50 -16.57 -12.21
C LYS A 27 4.30 -17.69 -12.85
N ASN A 28 5.13 -18.36 -12.06
CA ASN A 28 5.77 -19.59 -12.53
C ASN A 28 4.73 -20.70 -12.73
N PRO A 29 5.07 -21.82 -13.40
CA PRO A 29 4.12 -22.90 -13.67
C PRO A 29 3.36 -23.36 -12.43
N THR A 30 4.07 -23.65 -11.33
CA THR A 30 3.44 -24.07 -10.07
C THR A 30 2.44 -23.04 -9.53
N GLN A 31 2.83 -21.77 -9.47
CA GLN A 31 1.97 -20.67 -9.00
C GLN A 31 0.74 -20.47 -9.89
N LEU A 32 0.91 -20.60 -11.20
CA LEU A 32 -0.17 -20.55 -12.18
C LEU A 32 -1.18 -21.67 -11.89
N LEU A 33 -0.72 -22.90 -11.71
CA LEU A 33 -1.60 -24.04 -11.42
C LEU A 33 -2.30 -23.93 -10.06
N VAL A 34 -1.63 -23.43 -9.02
CA VAL A 34 -2.25 -23.16 -7.71
C VAL A 34 -3.37 -22.12 -7.84
N ASP A 35 -3.14 -21.05 -8.60
CA ASP A 35 -4.17 -20.03 -8.83
C ASP A 35 -5.35 -20.58 -9.66
N ALA A 36 -5.09 -21.50 -10.60
CA ALA A 36 -6.12 -22.18 -11.38
C ALA A 36 -6.98 -23.07 -10.47
N PHE A 37 -6.35 -23.78 -9.53
CA PHE A 37 -7.02 -24.60 -8.54
C PHE A 37 -7.94 -23.78 -7.63
N ILE A 38 -7.46 -22.65 -7.12
CA ILE A 38 -8.24 -21.74 -6.28
C ILE A 38 -9.50 -21.26 -7.01
N LYS A 39 -9.40 -21.03 -8.33
CA LYS A 39 -10.52 -20.64 -9.18
C LYS A 39 -11.43 -21.81 -9.60
N GLY A 40 -11.08 -23.05 -9.28
CA GLY A 40 -11.83 -24.24 -9.69
C GLY A 40 -11.71 -24.57 -11.18
N ILE A 41 -10.61 -24.16 -11.82
CA ILE A 41 -10.33 -24.47 -13.23
C ILE A 41 -9.91 -25.94 -13.34
N SER A 42 -10.50 -26.66 -14.29
CA SER A 42 -10.27 -28.09 -14.55
C SER A 42 -9.25 -28.36 -15.65
N GLU A 43 -9.08 -27.42 -16.60
CA GLU A 43 -8.14 -27.55 -17.72
C GLU A 43 -7.52 -26.19 -18.08
N ILE A 44 -6.20 -26.14 -18.28
CA ILE A 44 -5.53 -24.96 -18.84
C ILE A 44 -4.63 -25.33 -20.01
N THR A 45 -4.52 -24.44 -20.99
CA THR A 45 -3.49 -24.51 -22.06
C THR A 45 -2.43 -23.45 -21.81
N VAL A 46 -1.21 -23.86 -21.49
CA VAL A 46 -0.08 -22.96 -21.23
C VAL A 46 0.72 -22.74 -22.52
N ALA A 47 0.96 -21.47 -22.84
CA ALA A 47 1.66 -21.04 -24.05
C ALA A 47 3.16 -20.79 -23.78
N TYR A 48 4.01 -21.48 -24.53
CA TYR A 48 5.47 -21.39 -24.47
C TYR A 48 6.04 -20.82 -25.76
N GLY A 49 7.13 -20.06 -25.67
CA GLY A 49 7.72 -19.38 -26.82
C GLY A 49 8.89 -20.13 -27.46
N SER A 50 9.39 -21.19 -26.81
CA SER A 50 10.62 -21.88 -27.18
C SER A 50 10.55 -23.35 -26.76
N SER A 51 11.31 -24.23 -27.45
CA SER A 51 11.54 -25.61 -26.97
C SER A 51 12.52 -25.67 -25.80
N ALA A 52 13.32 -24.62 -25.59
CA ALA A 52 14.19 -24.49 -24.43
C ALA A 52 13.40 -24.37 -23.11
N ASP A 53 12.11 -24.01 -23.18
CA ASP A 53 11.20 -23.93 -22.04
C ASP A 53 10.72 -25.31 -21.55
N LEU A 54 11.24 -26.41 -22.09
CA LEU A 54 10.88 -27.78 -21.69
C LEU A 54 10.90 -28.00 -20.16
N PRO A 55 11.88 -27.50 -19.37
CA PRO A 55 11.83 -27.64 -17.92
C PRO A 55 10.58 -27.00 -17.28
N MET A 56 10.08 -25.88 -17.83
CA MET A 56 8.86 -25.21 -17.36
C MET A 56 7.61 -25.97 -17.77
N MET A 57 7.60 -26.55 -18.98
CA MET A 57 6.53 -27.46 -19.43
C MET A 57 6.41 -28.69 -18.53
N GLU A 58 7.55 -29.29 -18.16
CA GLU A 58 7.61 -30.41 -17.22
C GLU A 58 7.07 -30.03 -15.84
N GLU A 59 7.46 -28.86 -15.33
CA GLU A 59 6.92 -28.33 -14.06
C GLU A 59 5.39 -28.12 -14.14
N ALA A 60 4.89 -27.55 -15.24
CA ALA A 60 3.45 -27.34 -15.44
C ALA A 60 2.67 -28.67 -15.44
N LEU A 61 3.17 -29.68 -16.18
CA LEU A 61 2.56 -31.01 -16.24
C LEU A 61 2.56 -31.69 -14.85
N GLU A 62 3.69 -31.65 -14.14
CA GLU A 62 3.79 -32.27 -12.81
C GLU A 62 2.91 -31.55 -11.77
N ALA A 63 2.90 -30.22 -11.77
CA ALA A 63 2.02 -29.42 -10.92
C ALA A 63 0.54 -29.73 -11.21
N GLY A 64 0.16 -29.79 -12.49
CA GLY A 64 -1.19 -30.19 -12.92
C GLY A 64 -1.55 -31.59 -12.42
N ARG A 65 -0.64 -32.56 -12.56
CA ARG A 65 -0.83 -33.95 -12.10
C ARG A 65 -1.07 -34.05 -10.60
N ILE A 66 -0.31 -33.30 -9.79
CA ILE A 66 -0.41 -33.26 -8.33
C ILE A 66 -1.71 -32.59 -7.88
N ILE A 67 -2.03 -31.43 -8.45
CA ILE A 67 -3.16 -30.59 -8.06
C ILE A 67 -4.49 -31.14 -8.63
N GLY A 68 -4.42 -31.98 -9.67
CA GLY A 68 -5.57 -32.57 -10.34
C GLY A 68 -6.20 -31.67 -11.39
N ILE A 69 -5.40 -30.89 -12.10
CA ILE A 69 -5.80 -30.02 -13.21
C ILE A 69 -5.16 -30.55 -14.49
N ARG A 70 -5.93 -30.62 -15.57
CA ARG A 70 -5.41 -31.02 -16.87
C ARG A 70 -4.62 -29.88 -17.50
N VAL A 71 -3.39 -30.15 -17.90
CA VAL A 71 -2.51 -29.18 -18.56
C VAL A 71 -2.31 -29.58 -20.02
N LYS A 72 -2.55 -28.63 -20.93
CA LYS A 72 -2.20 -28.72 -22.34
C LYS A 72 -1.04 -27.77 -22.61
N LEU A 73 -0.14 -28.18 -23.50
CA LEU A 73 1.02 -27.39 -23.89
C LEU A 73 0.82 -26.84 -25.30
N GLY A 74 1.21 -25.58 -25.51
CA GLY A 74 1.24 -24.96 -26.84
C GLY A 74 2.56 -24.23 -27.07
N LEU A 75 3.06 -24.28 -28.30
CA LEU A 75 4.16 -23.43 -28.76
C LEU A 75 3.58 -22.25 -29.52
N GLU A 76 3.67 -21.06 -28.94
CA GLU A 76 3.21 -19.82 -29.54
C GLU A 76 4.27 -19.22 -30.46
N PHE A 77 3.84 -18.79 -31.63
CA PHE A 77 4.68 -18.12 -32.60
C PHE A 77 3.88 -17.12 -33.42
N SER A 78 4.57 -16.11 -33.93
CA SER A 78 3.99 -15.20 -34.92
C SER A 78 4.41 -15.57 -36.34
N MET A 79 3.62 -15.21 -37.35
CA MET A 79 3.90 -15.44 -38.76
C MET A 79 3.49 -14.23 -39.59
N GLY A 80 4.31 -13.88 -40.58
CA GLY A 80 3.99 -12.83 -41.54
C GLY A 80 2.97 -13.35 -42.56
N VAL A 81 1.75 -12.80 -42.54
CA VAL A 81 0.67 -13.16 -43.47
C VAL A 81 0.03 -11.88 -44.01
N ARG A 82 -0.02 -11.73 -45.35
CA ARG A 82 -0.60 -10.56 -46.03
C ARG A 82 -0.02 -9.21 -45.54
N GLY A 83 1.28 -9.17 -45.28
CA GLY A 83 1.99 -7.98 -44.80
C GLY A 83 1.66 -7.60 -43.35
N CYS A 84 1.02 -8.48 -42.59
CA CYS A 84 0.75 -8.30 -41.16
C CYS A 84 1.31 -9.50 -40.37
N ARG A 85 1.75 -9.27 -39.14
CA ARG A 85 2.25 -10.34 -38.26
C ARG A 85 1.10 -10.89 -37.41
N PHE A 86 0.61 -12.08 -37.74
CA PHE A 86 -0.45 -12.76 -36.99
C PHE A 86 0.13 -13.74 -35.96
N HIS A 87 -0.58 -13.98 -34.86
CA HIS A 87 -0.15 -14.94 -33.83
C HIS A 87 -0.88 -16.29 -33.95
N PHE A 88 -0.11 -17.35 -33.76
CA PHE A 88 -0.52 -18.73 -33.87
C PHE A 88 0.03 -19.53 -32.70
N MET A 89 -0.57 -20.70 -32.47
CA MET A 89 -0.10 -21.67 -31.51
C MET A 89 -0.12 -23.06 -32.14
N ALA A 90 1.03 -23.73 -32.09
CA ALA A 90 1.10 -25.15 -32.30
C ALA A 90 0.62 -25.83 -31.01
N LEU A 91 -0.60 -26.34 -31.01
CA LEU A 91 -1.13 -27.08 -29.88
C LEU A 91 -0.58 -28.52 -29.92
N LEU A 92 0.18 -28.89 -28.89
CA LEU A 92 0.80 -30.20 -28.79
C LEU A 92 -0.25 -31.27 -28.51
N PRO A 93 0.04 -32.55 -28.84
CA PRO A 93 -0.81 -33.65 -28.44
C PRO A 93 -0.96 -33.71 -26.91
N PRO A 94 -2.07 -34.26 -26.37
CA PRO A 94 -2.27 -34.37 -24.94
C PRO A 94 -1.16 -35.15 -24.24
N MET A 95 -0.64 -34.61 -23.14
CA MET A 95 0.41 -35.20 -22.30
C MET A 95 -0.06 -35.25 -20.86
N GLN A 96 0.32 -36.28 -20.11
CA GLN A 96 -0.08 -36.43 -18.71
C GLN A 96 1.08 -36.27 -17.73
N LYS A 97 2.31 -36.56 -18.17
CA LYS A 97 3.49 -36.56 -17.32
C LYS A 97 4.67 -35.83 -17.99
N PRO A 98 5.62 -35.32 -17.21
CA PRO A 98 6.84 -34.69 -17.73
C PRO A 98 7.59 -35.53 -18.78
N GLU A 99 7.61 -36.85 -18.59
CA GLU A 99 8.29 -37.78 -19.51
C GLU A 99 7.66 -37.80 -20.91
N ASP A 100 6.35 -37.53 -21.01
CA ASP A 100 5.64 -37.49 -22.29
C ASP A 100 6.12 -36.30 -23.13
N ALA A 101 6.34 -35.15 -22.49
CA ALA A 101 6.85 -33.95 -23.17
C ALA A 101 8.29 -34.16 -23.67
N LYS A 102 9.16 -34.73 -22.83
CA LYS A 102 10.52 -35.12 -23.23
C LYS A 102 10.52 -36.09 -24.40
N ALA A 103 9.66 -37.12 -24.34
CA ALA A 103 9.53 -38.11 -25.40
C ALA A 103 9.07 -37.46 -26.71
N PHE A 104 8.07 -36.60 -26.65
CA PHE A 104 7.54 -35.89 -27.80
C PHE A 104 8.62 -35.08 -28.55
N PHE A 105 9.38 -34.22 -27.86
CA PHE A 105 10.42 -33.42 -28.51
C PHE A 105 11.56 -34.27 -29.07
N ARG A 106 11.90 -35.40 -28.42
CA ARG A 106 12.90 -36.34 -28.91
C ARG A 106 12.42 -37.07 -30.16
N ASP A 107 11.21 -37.62 -30.12
CA ASP A 107 10.67 -38.49 -31.17
C ASP A 107 10.29 -37.68 -32.43
N HIS A 108 9.99 -36.39 -32.26
CA HIS A 108 9.67 -35.45 -33.35
C HIS A 108 10.79 -34.46 -33.68
N ALA A 109 12.02 -34.70 -33.20
CA ALA A 109 13.17 -33.81 -33.44
C ALA A 109 13.44 -33.57 -34.93
N GLU A 110 13.22 -34.57 -35.79
CA GLU A 110 13.36 -34.44 -37.24
C GLU A 110 12.18 -33.69 -37.86
N SER A 111 10.94 -34.11 -37.58
CA SER A 111 9.73 -33.50 -38.18
C SER A 111 9.49 -32.06 -37.75
N LEU A 112 9.90 -31.68 -36.53
CA LEU A 112 9.78 -30.31 -36.01
C LEU A 112 11.10 -29.55 -36.02
N GLY A 113 12.20 -30.12 -36.48
CA GLY A 113 13.53 -29.50 -36.38
C GLY A 113 13.59 -28.11 -37.01
N GLU A 114 13.07 -27.96 -38.23
CA GLU A 114 12.99 -26.67 -38.92
C GLU A 114 12.04 -25.70 -38.20
N PHE A 115 10.87 -26.17 -37.77
CA PHE A 115 9.90 -25.36 -37.02
C PHE A 115 10.51 -24.82 -35.72
N LEU A 116 11.17 -25.66 -34.93
CA LEU A 116 11.79 -25.26 -33.67
C LEU A 116 12.96 -24.31 -33.90
N SER A 117 13.79 -24.54 -34.92
CA SER A 117 14.88 -23.61 -35.26
C SER A 117 14.35 -22.22 -35.67
N THR A 118 13.24 -22.19 -36.41
CA THR A 118 12.56 -20.96 -36.82
C THR A 118 11.89 -20.26 -35.63
N LEU A 119 11.37 -21.03 -34.68
CA LEU A 119 10.82 -20.53 -33.42
C LEU A 119 11.91 -19.82 -32.59
N GLU A 120 13.10 -20.41 -32.45
CA GLU A 120 14.24 -19.77 -31.76
C GLU A 120 14.72 -18.50 -32.49
N LYS A 121 14.70 -18.51 -33.82
CA LYS A 121 15.02 -17.32 -34.62
C LYS A 121 14.02 -16.20 -34.37
N ASN A 122 12.73 -16.50 -34.21
CA ASN A 122 11.72 -15.52 -33.81
C ASN A 122 12.00 -14.90 -32.44
N GLN A 123 12.41 -15.70 -31.45
CA GLN A 123 12.80 -15.18 -30.14
C GLN A 123 14.01 -14.26 -30.25
N THR A 124 15.00 -14.62 -31.07
CA THR A 124 16.18 -13.78 -31.33
C THR A 124 15.78 -12.44 -31.94
N ASN A 125 14.95 -12.45 -32.99
CA ASN A 125 14.46 -11.23 -33.65
C ASN A 125 13.68 -10.33 -32.67
N ARG A 126 12.87 -10.93 -31.79
CA ARG A 126 12.14 -10.21 -30.73
C ARG A 126 13.09 -9.54 -29.73
N ILE A 127 14.13 -10.24 -29.30
CA ILE A 127 15.15 -9.68 -28.41
C ILE A 127 15.87 -8.50 -29.06
N GLU A 128 16.22 -8.61 -30.35
CA GLU A 128 16.83 -7.51 -31.11
C GLU A 128 15.91 -6.30 -31.22
N ALA A 129 14.61 -6.51 -31.43
CA ALA A 129 13.62 -5.43 -31.42
C ALA A 129 13.56 -4.73 -30.05
N VAL A 130 13.54 -5.49 -28.94
CA VAL A 130 13.59 -4.89 -27.59
C VAL A 130 14.88 -4.10 -27.37
N ARG A 131 16.04 -4.59 -27.85
CA ARG A 131 17.31 -3.83 -27.79
C ARG A 131 17.21 -2.51 -28.54
N LYS A 132 16.57 -2.50 -29.71
CA LYS A 132 16.35 -1.29 -30.50
C LYS A 132 15.43 -0.30 -29.77
N VAL A 133 14.30 -0.76 -29.22
CA VAL A 133 13.37 0.05 -28.42
C VAL A 133 14.10 0.68 -27.22
N LEU A 134 14.89 -0.09 -26.49
CA LEU A 134 15.66 0.39 -25.34
C LEU A 134 16.68 1.46 -25.76
N LYS A 135 17.39 1.26 -26.88
CA LYS A 135 18.35 2.24 -27.42
C LYS A 135 17.65 3.55 -27.80
N GLU A 136 16.51 3.46 -28.47
CA GLU A 136 15.70 4.62 -28.86
C GLU A 136 15.21 5.41 -27.63
N PHE A 137 14.71 4.70 -26.61
CA PHE A 137 14.29 5.29 -25.34
C PHE A 137 15.42 6.07 -24.66
N ASN A 138 16.62 5.46 -24.56
CA ASN A 138 17.78 6.12 -23.96
C ASN A 138 18.19 7.37 -24.77
N ALA A 139 18.10 7.33 -26.09
CA ALA A 139 18.49 8.45 -26.95
C ALA A 139 17.50 9.63 -26.89
N ASN A 140 16.19 9.34 -26.89
CA ASN A 140 15.17 10.36 -27.15
C ASN A 140 14.31 10.72 -25.94
N ASN A 141 14.05 9.77 -25.04
CA ASN A 141 13.09 9.97 -23.94
C ASN A 141 13.77 10.18 -22.59
N LEU A 142 14.93 9.56 -22.36
CA LEU A 142 15.62 9.61 -21.06
C LEU A 142 16.04 11.02 -20.67
N ALA A 143 16.52 11.83 -21.63
CA ALA A 143 16.90 13.21 -21.40
C ALA A 143 15.70 14.08 -21.00
N GLU A 144 14.54 13.87 -21.61
CA GLU A 144 13.30 14.56 -21.24
C GLU A 144 12.83 14.13 -19.85
N LEU A 145 12.87 12.83 -19.55
CA LEU A 145 12.43 12.27 -18.27
C LEU A 145 13.28 12.75 -17.08
N ASN A 146 14.54 13.10 -17.32
CA ASN A 146 15.47 13.63 -16.32
C ASN A 146 15.51 15.17 -16.28
N ARG A 147 14.83 15.87 -17.18
CA ARG A 147 14.89 17.33 -17.28
C ARG A 147 14.41 18.01 -15.99
N GLY A 148 15.15 19.02 -15.54
CA GLY A 148 14.79 19.86 -14.39
C GLY A 148 15.16 19.28 -13.03
N PHE A 149 15.88 18.15 -13.01
CA PHE A 149 16.41 17.55 -11.79
C PHE A 149 17.93 17.58 -11.75
N PRO A 150 18.53 17.54 -10.55
CA PRO A 150 19.97 17.46 -10.39
C PRO A 150 20.58 16.20 -11.05
N ASP A 151 21.86 16.27 -11.43
CA ASP A 151 22.54 15.23 -12.21
C ASP A 151 23.04 14.03 -11.36
N GLU A 152 22.87 14.09 -10.04
CA GLU A 152 23.25 13.03 -9.12
C GLU A 152 22.39 11.76 -9.28
N THR A 153 22.97 10.62 -8.94
CA THR A 153 22.33 9.29 -9.04
C THR A 153 21.03 9.18 -8.23
N LEU A 154 20.88 9.97 -7.17
CA LEU A 154 19.67 10.03 -6.34
C LEU A 154 18.44 10.51 -7.12
N TYR A 155 18.65 11.41 -8.07
CA TYR A 155 17.58 12.13 -8.77
C TYR A 155 17.53 11.81 -10.26
N ARG A 156 18.51 11.10 -10.79
CA ARG A 156 18.62 10.82 -12.22
C ARG A 156 18.35 9.36 -12.53
N ILE A 157 17.36 9.11 -13.39
CA ILE A 157 17.09 7.78 -13.92
C ILE A 157 18.27 7.41 -14.83
N PRO A 158 18.99 6.31 -14.53
CA PRO A 158 20.16 5.92 -15.29
C PRO A 158 19.77 5.44 -16.69
N GLU A 159 20.75 5.39 -17.59
CA GLU A 159 20.58 4.67 -18.85
C GLU A 159 20.22 3.22 -18.57
N LEU A 160 19.18 2.73 -19.26
CA LEU A 160 18.80 1.34 -19.15
C LEU A 160 19.75 0.51 -20.01
N SER A 161 20.35 -0.54 -19.47
CA SER A 161 21.15 -1.48 -20.25
C SER A 161 20.41 -2.80 -20.42
N PHE A 162 20.63 -3.45 -21.56
CA PHE A 162 20.06 -4.77 -21.79
C PHE A 162 20.63 -5.82 -20.83
N GLU A 163 21.88 -5.67 -20.41
CA GLU A 163 22.52 -6.54 -19.43
C GLU A 163 21.82 -6.47 -18.07
N ALA A 164 21.50 -5.25 -17.60
CA ALA A 164 20.74 -5.06 -16.36
C ALA A 164 19.29 -5.54 -16.49
N LEU A 165 18.66 -5.36 -17.66
CA LEU A 165 17.33 -5.91 -17.94
C LEU A 165 17.34 -7.46 -17.87
N ASN A 166 18.33 -8.10 -18.47
CA ASN A 166 18.46 -9.56 -18.46
C ASN A 166 18.78 -10.12 -17.06
N ALA A 167 19.56 -9.38 -16.25
CA ALA A 167 19.79 -9.72 -14.85
C ALA A 167 18.53 -9.56 -13.99
N TYR A 168 17.68 -8.58 -14.32
CA TYR A 168 16.41 -8.34 -13.64
C TYR A 168 15.34 -9.40 -13.99
N ILE A 169 15.24 -9.78 -15.26
CA ILE A 169 14.32 -10.81 -15.76
C ILE A 169 15.15 -11.83 -16.57
N PRO A 170 15.65 -12.90 -15.95
CA PRO A 170 16.47 -13.92 -16.61
C PRO A 170 15.59 -14.92 -17.37
N THR A 171 14.79 -14.41 -18.33
CA THR A 171 13.90 -15.22 -19.17
C THR A 171 14.35 -15.14 -20.62
N MET A 172 14.22 -16.24 -21.37
CA MET A 172 14.56 -16.28 -22.80
C MET A 172 13.59 -15.48 -23.69
N SER A 173 12.51 -14.91 -23.15
CA SER A 173 11.38 -14.33 -23.90
C SER A 173 11.06 -12.86 -23.56
N ILE A 174 12.11 -12.04 -23.34
CA ILE A 174 11.98 -10.61 -23.03
C ILE A 174 11.06 -9.87 -24.04
N ASN A 175 10.23 -8.95 -23.55
CA ASN A 175 9.35 -8.09 -24.35
C ASN A 175 9.26 -6.65 -23.80
N SER A 176 8.50 -5.80 -24.49
CA SER A 176 8.25 -4.41 -24.09
C SER A 176 7.59 -4.27 -22.72
N THR A 177 6.76 -5.22 -22.29
CA THR A 177 6.16 -5.23 -20.95
C THR A 177 7.23 -5.41 -19.88
N HIS A 178 8.18 -6.32 -20.09
CA HIS A 178 9.35 -6.50 -19.22
C HIS A 178 10.23 -5.25 -19.17
N LEU A 179 10.41 -4.57 -20.31
CA LEU A 179 11.14 -3.30 -20.36
C LEU A 179 10.43 -2.19 -19.57
N ALA A 180 9.10 -2.13 -19.63
CA ALA A 180 8.30 -1.18 -18.86
C ALA A 180 8.38 -1.41 -17.35
N GLU A 181 8.34 -2.68 -16.92
CA GLU A 181 8.53 -3.05 -15.51
C GLU A 181 9.93 -2.73 -15.01
N PHE A 182 10.94 -2.99 -15.83
CA PHE A 182 12.31 -2.66 -15.50
C PHE A 182 12.48 -1.14 -15.33
N LEU A 183 11.98 -0.33 -16.28
CA LEU A 183 11.99 1.13 -16.14
C LEU A 183 11.21 1.57 -14.89
N TYR A 184 10.04 0.99 -14.62
CA TYR A 184 9.25 1.32 -13.43
C TYR A 184 10.03 1.10 -12.13
N ASN A 185 10.69 -0.04 -12.00
CA ASN A 185 11.45 -0.36 -10.80
C ASN A 185 12.68 0.52 -10.63
N GLN A 186 13.35 0.92 -11.73
CA GLN A 186 14.45 1.88 -11.68
C GLN A 186 13.96 3.29 -11.35
N ALA A 187 12.86 3.73 -11.97
CA ALA A 187 12.39 5.10 -11.87
C ALA A 187 11.65 5.40 -10.56
N ARG A 188 10.86 4.47 -10.02
CA ARG A 188 10.02 4.72 -8.84
C ARG A 188 10.78 5.28 -7.62
N PRO A 189 11.90 4.69 -7.14
CA PRO A 189 12.63 5.26 -6.01
C PRO A 189 13.16 6.67 -6.32
N ILE A 190 13.60 6.90 -7.56
CA ILE A 190 14.11 8.20 -8.01
C ILE A 190 12.99 9.25 -8.07
N LEU A 191 11.80 8.87 -8.56
CA LEU A 191 10.61 9.75 -8.55
C LEU A 191 10.20 10.12 -7.12
N LEU A 192 10.36 9.22 -6.15
CA LEU A 192 10.12 9.52 -4.74
C LEU A 192 11.18 10.50 -4.19
N ASN A 193 12.47 10.27 -4.46
CA ASN A 193 13.55 11.19 -4.07
C ASN A 193 13.32 12.60 -4.61
N ARG A 194 12.94 12.72 -5.89
CA ARG A 194 12.57 13.99 -6.54
C ARG A 194 11.42 14.68 -5.81
N LEU A 195 10.38 13.94 -5.43
CA LEU A 195 9.24 14.49 -4.69
C LEU A 195 9.66 15.02 -3.31
N LEU A 196 10.52 14.28 -2.60
CA LEU A 196 11.03 14.67 -1.28
C LEU A 196 11.92 15.92 -1.35
N LEU A 197 12.83 15.99 -2.33
CA LEU A 197 13.61 17.20 -2.62
C LEU A 197 12.71 18.41 -2.90
N LEU A 198 11.70 18.24 -3.77
CA LEU A 198 10.76 19.31 -4.11
C LEU A 198 9.91 19.73 -2.90
N LYS A 199 9.64 18.84 -1.93
CA LYS A 199 8.93 19.17 -0.68
C LYS A 199 9.73 20.17 0.16
N VAL A 200 11.02 19.91 0.35
CA VAL A 200 11.92 20.81 1.09
C VAL A 200 12.06 22.16 0.38
N ARG A 201 12.33 22.14 -0.94
CA ARG A 201 12.43 23.35 -1.76
C ARG A 201 11.15 24.18 -1.74
N ARG A 202 9.98 23.55 -1.83
CA ARG A 202 8.66 24.21 -1.72
C ARG A 202 8.51 24.91 -0.36
N SER A 203 8.89 24.25 0.75
CA SER A 203 8.84 24.87 2.08
C SER A 203 9.77 26.08 2.19
N LYS A 204 11.01 25.95 1.68
CA LYS A 204 11.97 27.06 1.58
C LYS A 204 11.40 28.25 0.82
N THR A 205 10.79 28.03 -0.35
CA THR A 205 10.15 29.10 -1.14
C THR A 205 8.95 29.72 -0.39
N GLN A 206 8.18 28.93 0.35
CA GLN A 206 7.08 29.44 1.18
C GLN A 206 7.60 30.39 2.28
N ASP A 207 8.70 30.03 2.93
CA ASP A 207 9.35 30.87 3.94
C ASP A 207 9.94 32.16 3.34
N SER A 208 10.62 32.06 2.19
CA SER A 208 11.10 33.22 1.43
C SER A 208 9.96 34.17 1.08
N LEU A 209 8.79 33.65 0.70
CA LEU A 209 7.60 34.46 0.43
C LEU A 209 7.10 35.17 1.69
N ARG A 210 7.04 34.47 2.83
CA ARG A 210 6.64 35.06 4.13
C ARG A 210 7.59 36.17 4.56
N ARG A 211 8.88 36.06 4.25
CA ARG A 211 9.92 37.07 4.54
C ARG A 211 10.05 38.16 3.47
N GLY A 212 9.24 38.13 2.41
CA GLY A 212 9.31 39.09 1.30
C GLY A 212 10.57 38.97 0.44
N ARG A 213 11.27 37.82 0.49
CA ARG A 213 12.48 37.53 -0.31
C ARG A 213 12.16 36.99 -1.72
N CYS A 214 10.92 36.56 -1.97
CA CYS A 214 10.45 36.15 -3.30
C CYS A 214 9.00 36.55 -3.55
N THR A 215 8.53 36.36 -4.79
CA THR A 215 7.18 36.72 -5.22
C THR A 215 6.18 35.56 -5.04
N LYS A 216 4.88 35.87 -5.08
CA LYS A 216 3.83 34.85 -5.13
C LYS A 216 3.94 33.96 -6.37
N SER A 217 4.49 34.48 -7.47
CA SER A 217 4.70 33.71 -8.70
C SER A 217 5.76 32.62 -8.50
N ASP A 218 6.84 32.93 -7.78
CA ASP A 218 7.92 31.98 -7.49
C ASP A 218 7.42 30.81 -6.63
N PHE A 219 6.62 31.12 -5.60
CA PHE A 219 5.98 30.07 -4.80
C PHE A 219 5.01 29.22 -5.62
N LYS A 220 4.21 29.85 -6.49
CA LYS A 220 3.29 29.12 -7.37
C LYS A 220 4.05 28.15 -8.29
N ALA A 221 5.16 28.58 -8.90
CA ALA A 221 5.99 27.72 -9.74
C ALA A 221 6.55 26.51 -8.96
N ALA A 222 7.01 26.72 -7.73
CA ALA A 222 7.48 25.63 -6.86
C ALA A 222 6.35 24.66 -6.46
N ASP A 223 5.16 25.19 -6.14
CA ASP A 223 3.97 24.41 -5.78
C ASP A 223 3.44 23.58 -6.97
N ASP A 224 3.42 24.17 -8.16
CA ASP A 224 3.02 23.51 -9.41
C ASP A 224 4.00 22.38 -9.76
N THR A 225 5.31 22.61 -9.59
CA THR A 225 6.36 21.59 -9.81
C THR A 225 6.22 20.43 -8.84
N PHE A 226 6.05 20.71 -7.54
CA PHE A 226 5.80 19.69 -6.52
C PHE A 226 4.53 18.87 -6.80
N SER A 227 3.43 19.56 -7.16
CA SER A 227 2.16 18.92 -7.47
C SER A 227 2.25 18.03 -8.71
N SER A 228 2.98 18.47 -9.73
CA SER A 228 3.24 17.69 -10.95
C SER A 228 4.08 16.45 -10.66
N ALA A 229 5.14 16.56 -9.85
CA ALA A 229 5.95 15.43 -9.43
C ALA A 229 5.14 14.41 -8.59
N ARG A 230 4.28 14.90 -7.68
CA ARG A 230 3.38 14.04 -6.89
C ARG A 230 2.40 13.28 -7.79
N LYS A 231 1.83 13.96 -8.79
CA LYS A 231 0.94 13.34 -9.78
C LYS A 231 1.68 12.28 -10.59
N ALA A 232 2.87 12.60 -11.10
CA ALA A 232 3.70 11.67 -11.86
C ALA A 232 4.05 10.41 -11.05
N LEU A 233 4.41 10.54 -9.76
CA LEU A 233 4.68 9.38 -8.89
C LEU A 233 3.41 8.54 -8.66
N LYS A 234 2.24 9.17 -8.49
CA LYS A 234 0.96 8.47 -8.27
C LYS A 234 0.52 7.70 -9.51
N GLU A 235 0.70 8.28 -10.70
CA GLU A 235 0.30 7.69 -11.99
C GLU A 235 1.36 6.74 -12.57
N ALA A 236 2.56 6.70 -11.98
CA ALA A 236 3.62 5.80 -12.42
C ALA A 236 3.22 4.34 -12.19
N SER A 237 3.23 3.57 -13.27
CA SER A 237 2.97 2.13 -13.29
C SER A 237 3.69 1.51 -14.50
N PRO A 238 3.93 0.19 -14.49
CA PRO A 238 4.42 -0.49 -15.69
C PRO A 238 3.55 -0.20 -16.92
N ASP A 239 2.22 -0.20 -16.76
CA ASP A 239 1.27 0.07 -17.85
C ASP A 239 1.38 1.50 -18.40
N SER A 240 1.49 2.51 -17.53
CA SER A 240 1.63 3.89 -17.98
C SER A 240 2.96 4.14 -18.68
N PHE A 241 4.03 3.43 -18.29
CA PHE A 241 5.32 3.47 -18.98
C PHE A 241 5.31 2.71 -20.30
N LEU A 242 4.67 1.53 -20.35
CA LEU A 242 4.48 0.78 -21.59
C LEU A 242 3.76 1.64 -22.64
N GLN A 243 2.63 2.25 -22.27
CA GLN A 243 1.84 3.11 -23.15
C GLN A 243 2.61 4.34 -23.62
N ARG A 244 3.36 4.97 -22.72
CA ARG A 244 4.05 6.24 -23.01
C ARG A 244 5.34 6.07 -23.80
N TYR A 245 6.09 4.99 -23.57
CA TYR A 245 7.46 4.85 -24.06
C TYR A 245 7.70 3.63 -24.94
N PHE A 246 6.90 2.58 -24.78
CA PHE A 246 7.21 1.25 -25.36
C PHE A 246 6.05 0.65 -26.16
N SER A 247 5.12 1.48 -26.64
CA SER A 247 3.93 1.05 -27.42
C SER A 247 3.97 1.44 -28.90
N ASP A 248 5.07 2.03 -29.39
CA ASP A 248 5.19 2.38 -30.80
C ASP A 248 5.29 1.09 -31.66
N PRO A 249 4.27 0.79 -32.50
CA PRO A 249 4.27 -0.42 -33.32
C PRO A 249 5.50 -0.50 -34.24
N VAL A 250 6.03 0.63 -34.72
CA VAL A 250 7.18 0.66 -35.65
C VAL A 250 8.46 0.20 -34.96
N LEU A 251 8.57 0.41 -33.64
CA LEU A 251 9.74 0.01 -32.86
C LEU A 251 9.63 -1.43 -32.34
N ILE A 252 8.40 -1.90 -32.11
CA ILE A 252 8.11 -3.24 -31.57
C ILE A 252 8.04 -4.29 -32.69
N ASP A 253 7.63 -3.88 -33.89
CA ASP A 253 7.44 -4.81 -35.00
C ASP A 253 8.79 -5.41 -35.41
N TYR A 254 8.82 -6.74 -35.46
CA TYR A 254 9.96 -7.52 -35.92
C TYR A 254 9.47 -8.47 -36.99
N GLN A 255 10.34 -8.71 -37.97
CA GLN A 255 10.02 -9.66 -39.02
C GLN A 255 9.99 -11.07 -38.43
N SER A 256 8.83 -11.73 -38.55
CA SER A 256 8.75 -13.16 -38.24
C SER A 256 9.57 -13.93 -39.26
N ALA A 257 10.32 -14.92 -38.78
CA ALA A 257 10.98 -15.93 -39.57
C ALA A 257 10.00 -16.94 -40.19
N PHE A 258 8.75 -16.99 -39.71
CA PHE A 258 7.68 -17.73 -40.37
C PHE A 258 6.95 -16.84 -41.37
N ASP A 259 6.80 -17.32 -42.60
CA ASP A 259 6.07 -16.68 -43.70
C ASP A 259 5.19 -17.66 -44.52
N ASP A 260 5.40 -18.97 -44.41
CA ASP A 260 4.61 -19.99 -45.11
C ASP A 260 3.75 -20.86 -44.15
N ILE A 261 2.47 -20.54 -44.08
CA ILE A 261 1.48 -21.29 -43.28
C ILE A 261 1.31 -22.75 -43.73
N LYS A 262 1.50 -23.07 -45.02
CA LYS A 262 1.36 -24.45 -45.53
C LYS A 262 2.53 -25.30 -45.06
N ALA A 263 3.75 -24.78 -45.15
CA ALA A 263 4.94 -25.45 -44.63
C ALA A 263 4.81 -25.69 -43.13
N VAL A 264 4.42 -24.66 -42.37
CA VAL A 264 4.15 -24.78 -40.92
C VAL A 264 3.11 -25.86 -40.64
N LYS A 265 1.95 -25.81 -41.29
CA LYS A 265 0.88 -26.80 -41.09
C LYS A 265 1.34 -28.22 -41.42
N SER A 266 2.15 -28.41 -42.46
CA SER A 266 2.71 -29.71 -42.83
C SER A 266 3.60 -30.28 -41.70
N MET A 267 4.55 -29.48 -41.20
CA MET A 267 5.43 -29.87 -40.09
C MET A 267 4.64 -30.20 -38.81
N LEU A 268 3.67 -29.36 -38.46
CA LEU A 268 2.82 -29.58 -37.29
C LEU A 268 1.99 -30.86 -37.41
N THR A 269 1.39 -31.11 -38.57
CA THR A 269 0.57 -32.30 -38.80
C THR A 269 1.41 -33.58 -38.73
N ALA A 270 2.63 -33.56 -39.27
CA ALA A 270 3.56 -34.68 -39.19
C ALA A 270 3.93 -35.05 -37.74
N ALA A 271 3.91 -34.07 -36.82
CA ALA A 271 4.13 -34.27 -35.39
C ALA A 271 2.83 -34.48 -34.57
N GLY A 272 1.67 -34.57 -35.21
CA GLY A 272 0.38 -34.70 -34.53
C GLY A 272 -0.08 -33.42 -33.79
N CYS A 273 0.56 -32.29 -34.06
CA CYS A 273 0.16 -30.98 -33.54
C CYS A 273 -1.00 -30.39 -34.35
N ARG A 274 -1.73 -29.47 -33.73
CA ARG A 274 -2.78 -28.68 -34.37
C ARG A 274 -2.39 -27.20 -34.47
N LEU A 275 -2.74 -26.57 -35.58
CA LEU A 275 -2.54 -25.14 -35.81
C LEU A 275 -3.75 -24.37 -35.27
N LYS A 276 -3.52 -23.59 -34.21
CA LYS A 276 -4.48 -22.64 -33.64
C LYS A 276 -4.11 -21.22 -34.06
N ILE A 277 -5.06 -20.44 -34.56
CA ILE A 277 -4.88 -18.99 -34.69
C ILE A 277 -5.33 -18.29 -33.40
N LEU A 278 -4.50 -17.36 -32.92
CA LEU A 278 -4.71 -16.60 -31.67
C LEU A 278 -5.25 -15.22 -32.00
N HIS A 279 -6.14 -14.70 -31.13
CA HIS A 279 -6.76 -13.37 -31.22
C HIS A 279 -6.83 -12.77 -32.66
N PRO A 280 -7.58 -13.40 -33.58
CA PRO A 280 -7.49 -13.10 -35.01
C PRO A 280 -7.88 -11.67 -35.39
N LEU A 281 -8.59 -10.98 -34.50
CA LEU A 281 -9.02 -9.60 -34.68
C LEU A 281 -7.92 -8.58 -34.39
N GLU A 282 -6.71 -9.00 -33.99
CA GLU A 282 -5.57 -8.11 -33.68
C GLU A 282 -5.30 -7.03 -34.76
N HIS A 283 -5.55 -7.33 -36.03
CA HIS A 283 -5.41 -6.39 -37.16
C HIS A 283 -6.75 -5.88 -37.75
N GLY A 284 -7.87 -6.13 -37.08
CA GLY A 284 -9.22 -5.74 -37.47
C GLY A 284 -9.99 -6.82 -38.25
N LEU A 285 -11.32 -6.68 -38.30
CA LEU A 285 -12.25 -7.65 -38.90
C LEU A 285 -11.89 -8.05 -40.35
N ASP A 286 -11.60 -7.11 -41.23
CA ASP A 286 -11.38 -7.40 -42.66
C ASP A 286 -10.18 -8.35 -42.87
N LYS A 287 -9.09 -8.12 -42.15
CA LYS A 287 -7.90 -8.96 -42.22
C LYS A 287 -8.13 -10.32 -41.56
N ALA A 288 -8.87 -10.37 -40.46
CA ALA A 288 -9.26 -11.60 -39.78
C ALA A 288 -10.15 -12.49 -40.69
N VAL A 289 -11.08 -11.89 -41.42
CA VAL A 289 -11.92 -12.57 -42.41
C VAL A 289 -11.10 -13.04 -43.60
N ALA A 290 -10.17 -12.22 -44.10
CA ALA A 290 -9.33 -12.58 -45.25
C ALA A 290 -8.44 -13.79 -44.94
N ILE A 291 -7.75 -13.79 -43.80
CA ILE A 291 -6.84 -14.89 -43.42
C ILE A 291 -7.60 -16.21 -43.25
N LEU A 292 -8.76 -16.19 -42.60
CA LEU A 292 -9.57 -17.39 -42.43
C LEU A 292 -10.18 -17.88 -43.74
N SER A 293 -10.60 -16.97 -44.62
CA SER A 293 -11.18 -17.38 -45.91
C SER A 293 -10.13 -18.05 -46.80
N GLU A 294 -8.89 -17.57 -46.76
CA GLU A 294 -7.76 -18.08 -47.55
C GLU A 294 -7.20 -19.39 -46.99
N TYR A 295 -7.12 -19.53 -45.66
CA TYR A 295 -6.45 -20.65 -45.00
C TYR A 295 -7.36 -21.52 -44.12
N LYS A 296 -8.69 -21.46 -44.34
CA LYS A 296 -9.69 -22.28 -43.60
C LYS A 296 -9.37 -23.77 -43.54
N ASP A 297 -8.74 -24.32 -44.59
CA ASP A 297 -8.44 -25.75 -44.69
C ASP A 297 -7.14 -26.13 -43.96
N LEU A 298 -6.36 -25.15 -43.50
CA LEU A 298 -5.11 -25.35 -42.78
C LEU A 298 -5.24 -25.07 -41.27
N ILE A 299 -6.20 -24.23 -40.87
CA ILE A 299 -6.40 -23.81 -39.48
C ILE A 299 -7.35 -24.78 -38.77
N ASP A 300 -6.84 -25.47 -37.76
CA ASP A 300 -7.63 -26.48 -37.02
C ASP A 300 -8.48 -25.85 -35.91
N ILE A 301 -7.99 -24.75 -35.32
CA ILE A 301 -8.59 -24.11 -34.14
C ILE A 301 -8.57 -22.59 -34.29
N VAL A 302 -9.67 -21.95 -33.93
CA VAL A 302 -9.79 -20.48 -33.84
C VAL A 302 -10.06 -20.09 -32.39
N GLU A 303 -9.20 -19.23 -31.84
CA GLU A 303 -9.52 -18.49 -30.61
C GLU A 303 -10.57 -17.42 -30.93
N LEU A 304 -11.83 -17.81 -30.81
CA LEU A 304 -12.97 -16.96 -31.17
C LEU A 304 -13.11 -15.77 -30.21
N TYR A 305 -12.69 -15.96 -28.96
CA TYR A 305 -12.73 -14.92 -27.94
C TYR A 305 -11.45 -14.93 -27.10
N ASN A 306 -10.63 -13.90 -27.28
CA ASN A 306 -9.50 -13.60 -26.42
C ASN A 306 -9.89 -12.41 -25.53
N ILE A 307 -9.74 -12.52 -24.21
CA ILE A 307 -10.18 -11.44 -23.29
C ILE A 307 -9.44 -10.13 -23.56
N GLN A 308 -8.11 -10.17 -23.77
CA GLN A 308 -7.32 -8.96 -23.98
C GLN A 308 -7.71 -8.24 -25.27
N ASP A 309 -7.98 -9.00 -26.33
CA ASP A 309 -8.29 -8.46 -27.65
C ASP A 309 -9.78 -8.05 -27.79
N CYS A 310 -10.71 -8.86 -27.29
CA CYS A 310 -12.14 -8.67 -27.54
C CYS A 310 -12.81 -7.68 -26.58
N LEU A 311 -12.35 -7.58 -25.33
CA LEU A 311 -12.96 -6.71 -24.31
C LEU A 311 -12.93 -5.21 -24.66
N PRO A 312 -11.84 -4.64 -25.20
CA PRO A 312 -11.81 -3.22 -25.59
C PRO A 312 -12.50 -2.92 -26.94
N ARG A 313 -12.94 -3.94 -27.70
CA ARG A 313 -13.50 -3.79 -29.05
C ARG A 313 -15.00 -3.53 -29.06
N ASN A 314 -15.49 -3.07 -30.21
CA ASN A 314 -16.92 -3.03 -30.47
C ASN A 314 -17.50 -4.46 -30.51
N PRO A 315 -18.51 -4.80 -29.69
CA PRO A 315 -19.11 -6.13 -29.67
C PRO A 315 -19.62 -6.61 -31.03
N GLU A 316 -20.10 -5.72 -31.90
CA GLU A 316 -20.56 -6.11 -33.25
C GLU A 316 -19.42 -6.58 -34.15
N GLU A 317 -18.18 -6.12 -33.94
CA GLU A 317 -17.01 -6.60 -34.68
C GLU A 317 -16.74 -8.08 -34.33
N VAL A 318 -16.75 -8.40 -33.03
CA VAL A 318 -16.58 -9.77 -32.51
C VAL A 318 -17.71 -10.68 -33.00
N LEU A 319 -18.97 -10.20 -32.97
CA LEU A 319 -20.12 -10.97 -33.46
C LEU A 319 -20.07 -11.18 -34.99
N SER A 320 -19.65 -10.18 -35.75
CA SER A 320 -19.51 -10.28 -37.21
C SER A 320 -18.45 -11.33 -37.57
N PHE A 321 -17.31 -11.32 -36.87
CA PHE A 321 -16.30 -12.36 -37.01
C PHE A 321 -16.84 -13.75 -36.65
N ALA A 322 -17.57 -13.87 -35.53
CA ALA A 322 -18.19 -15.14 -35.13
C ALA A 322 -19.17 -15.66 -36.18
N ARG A 323 -20.01 -14.81 -36.77
CA ARG A 323 -20.91 -15.20 -37.87
C ARG A 323 -20.14 -15.70 -39.09
N HIS A 324 -19.01 -15.06 -39.43
CA HIS A 324 -18.15 -15.50 -40.52
C HIS A 324 -17.57 -16.89 -40.27
N VAL A 325 -16.97 -17.12 -39.09
CA VAL A 325 -16.43 -18.44 -38.71
C VAL A 325 -17.52 -19.52 -38.69
N ASN A 326 -18.71 -19.18 -38.20
CA ASN A 326 -19.86 -20.09 -38.23
C ASN A 326 -20.26 -20.47 -39.66
N SER A 327 -20.19 -19.52 -40.60
CA SER A 327 -20.47 -19.79 -42.03
C SER A 327 -19.45 -20.75 -42.64
N ILE A 328 -18.17 -20.62 -42.28
CA ILE A 328 -17.12 -21.56 -42.70
C ILE A 328 -17.44 -22.96 -42.19
N ASN A 329 -17.80 -23.10 -40.92
CA ASN A 329 -18.18 -24.40 -40.36
C ASN A 329 -19.46 -24.97 -40.98
N LYS A 330 -20.44 -24.14 -41.37
CA LYS A 330 -21.64 -24.59 -42.11
C LYS A 330 -21.28 -25.18 -43.46
N ILE A 331 -20.37 -24.52 -44.19
CA ILE A 331 -19.88 -24.99 -45.48
C ILE A 331 -19.11 -26.30 -45.29
N ALA A 332 -18.19 -26.37 -44.32
CA ALA A 332 -17.43 -27.57 -44.03
C ALA A 332 -18.34 -28.76 -43.66
N GLN A 333 -19.34 -28.54 -42.80
CA GLN A 333 -20.31 -29.58 -42.43
C GLN A 333 -21.13 -30.06 -43.64
N ARG A 334 -21.56 -29.14 -44.52
CA ARG A 334 -22.29 -29.47 -45.75
C ARG A 334 -21.42 -30.29 -46.71
N ASP A 335 -20.15 -29.91 -46.84
CA ASP A 335 -19.21 -30.49 -47.80
C ASP A 335 -18.53 -31.77 -47.26
N GLY A 336 -18.78 -32.14 -46.00
CA GLY A 336 -18.17 -33.30 -45.34
C GLY A 336 -16.71 -33.10 -44.94
N SER A 337 -16.22 -31.86 -44.98
CA SER A 337 -14.85 -31.49 -44.60
C SER A 337 -14.72 -31.25 -43.09
N PRO A 338 -13.50 -31.34 -42.53
CA PRO A 338 -13.27 -31.02 -41.12
C PRO A 338 -13.72 -29.59 -40.76
N THR A 339 -14.47 -29.47 -39.67
CA THR A 339 -14.87 -28.17 -39.10
C THR A 339 -13.78 -27.59 -38.21
N ILE A 340 -13.71 -26.26 -38.13
CA ILE A 340 -12.79 -25.54 -37.25
C ILE A 340 -13.29 -25.59 -35.80
N LEU A 341 -12.42 -25.99 -34.87
CA LEU A 341 -12.71 -25.97 -33.44
C LEU A 341 -12.64 -24.54 -32.89
N LEU A 342 -13.60 -24.17 -32.03
CA LEU A 342 -13.73 -22.82 -31.50
C LEU A 342 -13.45 -22.82 -30.00
N VAL A 343 -12.57 -21.92 -29.55
CA VAL A 343 -12.13 -21.84 -28.15
C VAL A 343 -12.10 -20.39 -27.65
N CYS A 344 -11.95 -20.23 -26.34
CA CYS A 344 -11.71 -18.94 -25.70
C CYS A 344 -10.48 -19.00 -24.78
N GLY A 345 -9.73 -17.91 -24.75
CA GLY A 345 -8.51 -17.76 -23.97
C GLY A 345 -8.51 -16.47 -23.18
N SER A 346 -8.03 -16.50 -21.93
CA SER A 346 -7.87 -15.25 -21.18
C SER A 346 -6.63 -14.49 -21.61
N ASP A 347 -5.64 -15.21 -22.13
CA ASP A 347 -4.30 -14.67 -22.40
C ASP A 347 -3.73 -14.05 -21.11
N SER A 348 -4.04 -14.66 -19.96
CA SER A 348 -3.73 -14.05 -18.66
C SER A 348 -2.22 -14.05 -18.40
N THR A 349 -1.66 -12.85 -18.26
CA THR A 349 -0.29 -12.63 -17.80
C THR A 349 -0.20 -12.35 -16.29
N GLY A 350 -1.32 -11.95 -15.67
CA GLY A 350 -1.35 -11.46 -14.29
C GLY A 350 -0.68 -10.10 -14.07
N ARG A 351 -0.42 -9.35 -15.16
CA ARG A 351 0.27 -8.05 -15.14
C ARG A 351 -0.69 -6.86 -15.28
N HIS A 352 -1.78 -7.01 -16.02
CA HIS A 352 -2.77 -5.94 -16.22
C HIS A 352 -3.94 -6.05 -15.23
N PRO A 353 -4.13 -5.08 -14.31
CA PRO A 353 -5.23 -5.13 -13.35
C PRO A 353 -6.58 -5.02 -14.05
N LYS A 354 -6.69 -4.22 -15.13
CA LYS A 354 -7.94 -3.94 -15.85
C LYS A 354 -8.48 -5.13 -16.65
N ILE A 355 -7.64 -6.14 -16.90
CA ILE A 355 -8.01 -7.32 -17.65
C ILE A 355 -8.45 -8.39 -16.65
N PRO A 356 -9.66 -8.97 -16.80
CA PRO A 356 -10.09 -10.11 -16.01
C PRO A 356 -9.02 -11.21 -15.99
N GLY A 357 -8.70 -11.73 -14.80
CA GLY A 357 -7.78 -12.86 -14.66
C GLY A 357 -8.28 -14.15 -15.35
N MET A 358 -7.42 -15.18 -15.37
CA MET A 358 -7.68 -16.42 -16.10
C MET A 358 -8.97 -17.17 -15.73
N GLY A 359 -9.45 -17.94 -16.71
CA GLY A 359 -10.49 -18.95 -16.57
C GLY A 359 -11.85 -18.56 -17.13
N PHE A 360 -12.59 -19.56 -17.58
CA PHE A 360 -13.96 -19.50 -18.04
C PHE A 360 -14.77 -20.62 -17.40
N ILE A 361 -16.07 -20.42 -17.25
CA ILE A 361 -17.00 -21.43 -16.76
C ILE A 361 -18.36 -21.24 -17.42
N ASP A 362 -19.06 -22.33 -17.70
CA ASP A 362 -20.48 -22.27 -18.07
C ASP A 362 -21.31 -21.78 -16.87
N GLN A 363 -22.16 -20.76 -17.07
CA GLN A 363 -23.00 -20.18 -16.02
C GLN A 363 -23.94 -21.22 -15.35
N GLY A 364 -24.29 -22.29 -16.06
CA GLY A 364 -25.07 -23.43 -15.57
C GLY A 364 -24.31 -24.25 -14.52
N ASN A 365 -22.98 -24.28 -14.59
CA ASN A 365 -22.11 -24.95 -13.63
C ASN A 365 -21.79 -24.10 -12.38
N ILE A 366 -22.21 -22.83 -12.36
CA ILE A 366 -22.12 -21.98 -11.17
C ILE A 366 -23.29 -22.29 -10.25
N LEU A 367 -22.99 -22.87 -9.09
CA LEU A 367 -23.97 -23.36 -8.12
C LEU A 367 -23.87 -22.60 -6.78
N GLY A 368 -24.87 -22.78 -5.92
CA GLY A 368 -24.88 -22.29 -4.54
C GLY A 368 -25.52 -20.91 -4.35
N ALA A 369 -25.66 -20.51 -3.08
CA ALA A 369 -26.41 -19.31 -2.68
C ALA A 369 -25.81 -17.99 -3.18
N LYS A 370 -24.51 -17.98 -3.53
CA LYS A 370 -23.77 -16.79 -4.00
C LYS A 370 -23.67 -16.68 -5.53
N LYS A 371 -24.42 -17.52 -6.27
CA LYS A 371 -24.42 -17.51 -7.74
C LYS A 371 -24.73 -16.13 -8.33
N GLY A 372 -25.77 -15.45 -7.83
CA GLY A 372 -26.18 -14.13 -8.33
C GLY A 372 -25.07 -13.08 -8.17
N ASP A 373 -24.52 -12.98 -6.96
CA ASP A 373 -23.42 -12.07 -6.63
C ASP A 373 -22.17 -12.36 -7.46
N PHE A 374 -21.88 -13.64 -7.72
CA PHE A 374 -20.76 -14.05 -8.57
C PHE A 374 -20.98 -13.55 -10.00
N ILE A 375 -22.11 -13.88 -10.62
CA ILE A 375 -22.40 -13.49 -12.02
C ILE A 375 -22.39 -11.96 -12.19
N ALA A 376 -22.92 -11.21 -11.22
CA ALA A 376 -22.94 -9.74 -11.29
C ALA A 376 -21.55 -9.08 -11.32
N ARG A 377 -20.50 -9.77 -10.88
CA ARG A 377 -19.12 -9.25 -10.79
C ARG A 377 -18.18 -9.77 -11.89
N HIS A 378 -18.69 -10.59 -12.79
CA HIS A 378 -17.91 -11.25 -13.83
C HIS A 378 -18.50 -10.97 -15.20
N ILE A 379 -17.63 -10.97 -16.22
CA ILE A 379 -18.04 -10.70 -17.60
C ILE A 379 -18.56 -11.98 -18.23
N ALA A 380 -19.74 -11.90 -18.85
CA ALA A 380 -20.26 -12.96 -19.71
C ALA A 380 -19.87 -12.72 -21.17
N LEU A 381 -19.51 -13.78 -21.88
CA LEU A 381 -19.22 -13.74 -23.31
C LEU A 381 -20.52 -13.49 -24.09
N PRO A 382 -20.45 -12.90 -25.29
CA PRO A 382 -21.62 -12.75 -26.16
C PRO A 382 -22.32 -14.10 -26.38
N SER A 383 -23.66 -14.11 -26.45
CA SER A 383 -24.42 -15.36 -26.47
C SER A 383 -24.08 -16.24 -27.67
N LEU A 384 -23.89 -15.65 -28.86
CA LEU A 384 -23.49 -16.40 -30.06
C LEU A 384 -22.11 -17.06 -29.88
N VAL A 385 -21.15 -16.32 -29.32
CA VAL A 385 -19.79 -16.81 -29.03
C VAL A 385 -19.87 -17.97 -28.02
N SER A 386 -20.64 -17.81 -26.94
CA SER A 386 -20.86 -18.85 -25.94
C SER A 386 -21.42 -20.13 -26.56
N ALA A 387 -22.45 -20.00 -27.41
CA ALA A 387 -23.07 -21.12 -28.10
C ALA A 387 -22.11 -21.82 -29.07
N MET A 388 -21.33 -21.05 -29.81
CA MET A 388 -20.37 -21.58 -30.78
C MET A 388 -19.20 -22.34 -30.11
N ILE A 389 -18.71 -21.85 -28.98
CA ILE A 389 -17.68 -22.55 -28.18
C ILE A 389 -18.27 -23.84 -27.59
N ALA A 390 -19.48 -23.79 -27.02
CA ALA A 390 -20.16 -24.96 -26.48
C ALA A 390 -20.44 -26.04 -27.54
N ALA A 391 -20.67 -25.64 -28.79
CA ALA A 391 -20.93 -26.54 -29.92
C ALA A 391 -19.66 -27.23 -30.47
N LYS A 392 -18.46 -26.89 -30.00
CA LYS A 392 -17.17 -27.54 -30.34
C LYS A 392 -16.95 -27.77 -31.84
N GLY A 393 -17.21 -26.75 -32.65
CA GLY A 393 -17.02 -26.77 -34.11
C GLY A 393 -18.29 -27.10 -34.91
N GLN A 394 -19.35 -27.59 -34.26
CA GLN A 394 -20.65 -27.73 -34.93
C GLN A 394 -21.27 -26.35 -35.19
N PRO A 395 -21.84 -26.11 -36.39
CA PRO A 395 -22.51 -24.85 -36.68
C PRO A 395 -23.69 -24.57 -35.76
N VAL A 396 -23.85 -23.29 -35.41
CA VAL A 396 -24.93 -22.83 -34.53
C VAL A 396 -25.96 -22.03 -35.33
N ASP A 397 -27.24 -22.26 -35.02
CA ASP A 397 -28.35 -21.44 -35.49
C ASP A 397 -28.58 -20.27 -34.52
N GLU A 398 -28.40 -19.04 -35.00
CA GLU A 398 -28.49 -17.82 -34.19
C GLU A 398 -29.88 -17.64 -33.56
N ALA A 399 -30.94 -18.14 -34.22
CA ALA A 399 -32.30 -18.10 -33.66
C ALA A 399 -32.45 -18.95 -32.38
N LYS A 400 -31.60 -19.97 -32.20
CA LYS A 400 -31.64 -20.90 -31.06
C LYS A 400 -30.65 -20.54 -29.94
N VAL A 401 -29.82 -19.52 -30.14
CA VAL A 401 -28.74 -19.13 -29.19
C VAL A 401 -29.27 -18.76 -27.81
N LYS A 402 -30.48 -18.19 -27.70
CA LYS A 402 -31.09 -17.83 -26.41
C LYS A 402 -31.30 -19.02 -25.46
N ALA A 403 -31.27 -20.25 -25.97
CA ALA A 403 -31.41 -21.45 -25.17
C ALA A 403 -30.09 -21.94 -24.56
N VAL A 404 -28.94 -21.38 -24.96
CA VAL A 404 -27.62 -21.81 -24.49
C VAL A 404 -27.19 -21.02 -23.26
N SER A 405 -26.66 -21.72 -22.26
CA SER A 405 -26.10 -21.11 -21.07
C SER A 405 -24.88 -20.24 -21.41
N PRO A 406 -24.80 -18.99 -20.92
CA PRO A 406 -23.66 -18.12 -21.18
C PRO A 406 -22.36 -18.68 -20.59
N ILE A 407 -21.24 -18.43 -21.26
CA ILE A 407 -19.91 -18.64 -20.70
C ILE A 407 -19.51 -17.36 -19.94
N VAL A 408 -19.02 -17.52 -18.72
CA VAL A 408 -18.63 -16.43 -17.82
C VAL A 408 -17.14 -16.50 -17.54
N CYS A 409 -16.43 -15.38 -17.61
CA CYS A 409 -15.03 -15.28 -17.21
C CYS A 409 -14.91 -15.46 -15.68
N LEU A 410 -13.90 -16.20 -15.21
CA LEU A 410 -13.59 -16.36 -13.78
C LEU A 410 -12.74 -15.19 -13.23
N GLY A 411 -12.20 -14.36 -14.12
CA GLY A 411 -11.58 -13.08 -13.79
C GLY A 411 -12.62 -12.02 -13.43
N LYS A 412 -12.37 -11.27 -12.36
CA LYS A 412 -13.17 -10.11 -11.99
C LYS A 412 -12.74 -8.90 -12.82
N THR A 413 -13.68 -8.02 -13.16
CA THR A 413 -13.34 -6.64 -13.52
C THR A 413 -12.73 -6.00 -12.28
N SER A 414 -11.46 -5.63 -12.32
CA SER A 414 -10.96 -4.73 -11.27
C SER A 414 -11.69 -3.41 -11.44
N GLU A 415 -12.40 -2.99 -10.40
CA GLU A 415 -12.74 -1.59 -10.22
C GLU A 415 -11.40 -0.86 -10.03
N GLY A 416 -10.87 -0.31 -11.13
CA GLY A 416 -9.77 0.63 -11.06
C GLY A 416 -10.14 1.77 -10.13
N GLU A 417 -9.29 2.04 -9.13
CA GLU A 417 -9.34 3.24 -8.29
C GLU A 417 -10.67 3.54 -7.57
N ALA A 418 -11.34 2.51 -7.03
CA ALA A 418 -12.38 2.69 -6.02
C ALA A 418 -11.95 2.16 -4.64
N GLU A 419 -10.85 2.68 -4.09
CA GLU A 419 -10.77 2.81 -2.62
C GLU A 419 -11.70 3.95 -2.19
N SER A 420 -13.00 3.65 -2.13
CA SER A 420 -13.94 4.20 -1.14
C SER A 420 -15.38 3.71 -1.40
N SER A 421 -15.96 3.14 -0.33
CA SER A 421 -17.38 2.84 -0.07
C SER A 421 -18.01 1.55 -0.65
N GLN A 422 -18.07 0.52 0.22
CA GLN A 422 -19.29 -0.11 0.79
C GLN A 422 -19.90 -1.23 -0.09
N GLY A 423 -20.15 -2.46 0.34
CA GLY A 423 -19.94 -3.15 1.62
C GLY A 423 -20.44 -4.60 1.47
N ASP A 424 -19.87 -5.56 2.19
CA ASP A 424 -20.67 -6.66 2.72
C ASP A 424 -19.99 -7.32 3.92
N ASN A 425 -20.79 -7.49 4.97
CA ASN A 425 -20.39 -7.88 6.31
C ASN A 425 -19.84 -9.31 6.34
N ALA A 426 -18.52 -9.47 6.19
CA ALA A 426 -17.86 -10.58 6.84
C ALA A 426 -18.10 -10.43 8.35
N TYR A 427 -18.71 -11.42 9.01
CA TYR A 427 -18.83 -11.41 10.47
C TYR A 427 -17.44 -11.33 11.08
N ILE A 428 -17.04 -10.14 11.50
CA ILE A 428 -15.79 -9.93 12.21
C ILE A 428 -16.10 -10.27 13.67
N PRO A 429 -15.49 -11.33 14.24
CA PRO A 429 -15.72 -11.66 15.63
C PRO A 429 -15.36 -10.44 16.52
N PRO A 430 -16.11 -10.18 17.62
CA PRO A 430 -15.98 -8.95 18.40
C PRO A 430 -14.54 -8.64 18.85
N ARG A 431 -13.76 -9.68 19.17
CA ARG A 431 -12.34 -9.56 19.55
C ARG A 431 -11.46 -9.02 18.41
N ARG A 432 -11.73 -9.43 17.17
CA ARG A 432 -11.02 -8.96 15.97
C ARG A 432 -11.51 -7.55 15.60
N ALA A 433 -12.82 -7.29 15.68
CA ALA A 433 -13.39 -5.95 15.46
C ALA A 433 -12.82 -4.91 16.42
N TRP A 434 -12.68 -5.27 17.71
CA TRP A 434 -12.03 -4.42 18.71
C TRP A 434 -10.55 -4.14 18.42
N ARG A 435 -9.83 -5.05 17.75
CA ARG A 435 -8.42 -4.84 17.38
C ARG A 435 -8.29 -3.74 16.33
N TYR A 436 -9.14 -3.78 15.30
CA TYR A 436 -9.10 -2.90 14.13
C TYR A 436 -9.97 -1.63 14.25
N LEU A 437 -10.68 -1.45 15.35
CA LEU A 437 -11.47 -0.24 15.58
C LEU A 437 -10.56 1.00 15.58
N ASN A 438 -11.05 2.12 15.03
CA ASN A 438 -10.35 3.41 15.10
C ASN A 438 -10.03 3.77 16.57
N PRO A 439 -8.78 4.18 16.90
CA PRO A 439 -8.40 4.59 18.26
C PRO A 439 -9.35 5.60 18.91
N SER A 440 -9.79 6.61 18.15
CA SER A 440 -10.75 7.62 18.63
C SER A 440 -12.09 7.02 19.02
N LEU A 441 -12.55 5.98 18.30
CA LEU A 441 -13.80 5.29 18.62
C LEU A 441 -13.64 4.41 19.87
N LYS A 442 -12.50 3.74 20.05
CA LYS A 442 -12.20 2.98 21.29
C LYS A 442 -12.20 3.92 22.50
N ASN A 443 -11.58 5.09 22.36
CA ASN A 443 -11.53 6.10 23.41
C ASN A 443 -12.92 6.62 23.77
N ALA A 444 -13.76 6.90 22.76
CA ALA A 444 -15.15 7.30 22.99
C ALA A 444 -15.93 6.23 23.76
N VAL A 445 -15.77 4.94 23.43
CA VAL A 445 -16.40 3.83 24.15
C VAL A 445 -15.94 3.77 25.62
N PHE A 446 -14.64 3.90 25.88
CA PHE A 446 -14.11 3.92 27.26
C PHE A 446 -14.67 5.08 28.09
N ILE A 447 -14.71 6.28 27.51
CA ILE A 447 -15.27 7.47 28.17
C ILE A 447 -16.77 7.26 28.46
N PHE A 448 -17.51 6.71 27.49
CA PHE A 448 -18.94 6.47 27.63
C PHE A 448 -19.26 5.44 28.72
N ILE A 449 -18.50 4.33 28.80
CA ILE A 449 -18.67 3.34 29.87
C ILE A 449 -18.37 3.96 31.23
N GLY A 450 -17.27 4.73 31.35
CA GLY A 450 -16.95 5.46 32.58
C GLY A 450 -18.06 6.44 33.00
N PHE A 451 -18.66 7.14 32.02
CA PHE A 451 -19.81 8.01 32.23
C PHE A 451 -21.05 7.26 32.73
N LEU A 452 -21.46 6.18 32.05
CA LEU A 452 -22.64 5.42 32.46
C LEU A 452 -22.52 4.88 33.89
N VAL A 453 -21.32 4.42 34.27
CA VAL A 453 -21.07 3.94 35.64
C VAL A 453 -21.16 5.08 36.64
N ALA A 454 -20.61 6.26 36.36
CA ALA A 454 -20.70 7.41 37.26
C ALA A 454 -22.12 8.00 37.35
N ASP A 455 -22.80 8.13 36.20
CA ASP A 455 -24.14 8.68 36.05
C ASP A 455 -25.18 7.93 36.89
N LYS A 456 -25.11 6.59 36.89
CA LYS A 456 -25.99 5.74 37.70
C LYS A 456 -25.97 6.06 39.20
N TYR A 457 -24.87 6.60 39.73
CA TYR A 457 -24.69 6.81 41.18
C TYR A 457 -24.66 8.29 41.60
N LEU A 458 -24.26 9.21 40.71
CA LEU A 458 -24.14 10.64 41.00
C LEU A 458 -25.19 11.49 40.28
N GLY A 459 -25.87 10.95 39.26
CA GLY A 459 -26.68 11.71 38.30
C GLY A 459 -25.82 12.46 37.28
N SER A 460 -26.44 12.87 36.18
CA SER A 460 -25.71 13.31 34.97
C SER A 460 -24.87 14.57 35.19
N ALA A 461 -25.37 15.53 35.97
CA ALA A 461 -24.64 16.77 36.26
C ALA A 461 -23.33 16.52 37.03
N TYR A 462 -23.38 15.72 38.11
CA TYR A 462 -22.20 15.42 38.91
C TYR A 462 -21.29 14.38 38.27
N ALA A 463 -21.82 13.47 37.44
CA ALA A 463 -21.00 12.57 36.63
C ALA A 463 -20.19 13.34 35.58
N LEU A 464 -20.81 14.30 34.89
CA LEU A 464 -20.10 15.20 33.96
C LEU A 464 -19.05 16.04 34.69
N LEU A 465 -19.35 16.57 35.87
CA LEU A 465 -18.37 17.30 36.68
C LEU A 465 -17.21 16.39 37.12
N TRP A 466 -17.51 15.17 37.57
CA TRP A 466 -16.52 14.19 38.01
C TRP A 466 -15.55 13.82 36.88
N LEU A 467 -16.08 13.50 35.70
CA LEU A 467 -15.28 13.20 34.52
C LEU A 467 -14.57 14.45 34.01
N GLY A 468 -15.23 15.61 34.04
CA GLY A 468 -14.68 16.90 33.64
C GLY A 468 -13.43 17.25 34.44
N ILE A 469 -13.46 17.12 35.76
CA ILE A 469 -12.29 17.37 36.63
C ILE A 469 -11.13 16.44 36.26
N THR A 470 -11.39 15.14 36.12
CA THR A 470 -10.34 14.16 35.75
C THR A 470 -9.79 14.44 34.35
N GLY A 471 -10.66 14.69 33.38
CA GLY A 471 -10.31 14.93 31.99
C GLY A 471 -9.49 16.20 31.84
N PHE A 472 -9.92 17.28 32.51
CA PHE A 472 -9.20 18.54 32.56
C PHE A 472 -7.82 18.37 33.21
N ARG A 473 -7.73 17.68 34.36
CA ARG A 473 -6.45 17.44 35.06
C ARG A 473 -5.48 16.61 34.22
N THR A 474 -5.93 15.52 33.61
CA THR A 474 -5.07 14.66 32.77
C THR A 474 -4.66 15.41 31.51
N SER A 475 -5.58 16.16 30.89
CA SER A 475 -5.26 16.97 29.71
C SER A 475 -4.27 18.08 30.03
N ILE A 476 -4.42 18.78 31.17
CA ILE A 476 -3.45 19.79 31.61
C ILE A 476 -2.12 19.16 31.97
N ALA A 477 -2.10 18.01 32.64
CA ALA A 477 -0.85 17.32 32.95
C ALA A 477 -0.08 17.00 31.67
N ASP A 478 -0.77 16.52 30.62
CA ASP A 478 -0.17 16.24 29.31
C ASP A 478 0.21 17.52 28.55
N LEU A 479 -0.62 18.58 28.60
CA LEU A 479 -0.32 19.88 27.99
C LEU A 479 0.85 20.61 28.67
N VAL A 480 0.97 20.50 29.99
CA VAL A 480 2.07 21.07 30.79
C VAL A 480 3.33 20.23 30.65
N ALA A 481 3.22 18.89 30.61
CA ALA A 481 4.36 18.00 30.39
C ALA A 481 4.93 18.12 28.98
N SER A 482 4.06 18.25 27.97
CA SER A 482 4.49 18.55 26.60
C SER A 482 4.99 19.99 26.53
N ARG A 483 4.14 21.01 26.73
CA ARG A 483 4.35 22.42 26.34
C ARG A 483 4.57 23.44 27.46
N GLY A 484 4.53 23.03 28.72
CA GLY A 484 4.72 23.94 29.86
C GLY A 484 3.58 24.95 30.04
N GLY A 485 3.83 26.03 30.80
CA GLY A 485 2.81 26.98 31.28
C GLY A 485 2.39 28.14 30.37
N ARG A 486 2.81 28.19 29.09
CA ARG A 486 2.37 29.23 28.14
C ARG A 486 1.13 28.77 27.36
N LEU A 487 -0.02 29.36 27.67
CA LEU A 487 -1.32 28.99 27.11
C LEU A 487 -1.41 29.15 25.58
N SER A 488 -0.66 30.08 24.98
CA SER A 488 -0.66 30.35 23.54
C SER A 488 -0.01 29.26 22.68
N GLU A 489 0.77 28.37 23.29
CA GLU A 489 1.54 27.33 22.60
C GLU A 489 0.85 25.95 22.68
N TRP A 490 -0.23 25.85 23.47
CA TRP A 490 -1.01 24.63 23.67
C TRP A 490 -1.74 24.25 22.37
N ARG A 491 -1.55 23.01 21.92
CA ARG A 491 -2.25 22.46 20.76
C ARG A 491 -2.98 21.20 21.18
N LEU A 492 -4.23 21.03 20.72
CA LEU A 492 -5.04 19.85 21.06
C LEU A 492 -4.38 18.52 20.63
N LYS A 493 -3.51 18.54 19.61
CA LYS A 493 -2.75 17.35 19.16
C LYS A 493 -1.76 16.82 20.19
N SER A 494 -1.32 17.62 21.17
CA SER A 494 -0.36 17.16 22.19
C SER A 494 -1.01 16.50 23.41
N ILE A 495 -2.34 16.36 23.42
CA ILE A 495 -3.06 15.62 24.45
C ILE A 495 -3.08 14.15 24.05
N ASN A 496 -2.60 13.27 24.92
CA ASN A 496 -2.71 11.83 24.71
C ASN A 496 -4.16 11.40 25.04
N PHE A 497 -5.02 11.45 24.02
CA PHE A 497 -6.44 11.11 24.19
C PHE A 497 -6.67 9.67 24.65
N ASP A 498 -5.75 8.73 24.37
CA ASP A 498 -5.83 7.36 24.91
C ASP A 498 -5.67 7.37 26.44
N ASN A 499 -4.70 8.13 26.95
CA ASN A 499 -4.47 8.29 28.39
C ASN A 499 -5.63 9.02 29.08
N VAL A 500 -6.17 10.07 28.45
CA VAL A 500 -7.37 10.77 28.96
C VAL A 500 -8.55 9.81 29.01
N ALA A 501 -8.83 9.07 27.94
CA ALA A 501 -9.94 8.13 27.89
C ALA A 501 -9.84 7.01 28.94
N GLN A 502 -8.63 6.46 29.14
CA GLN A 502 -8.37 5.49 30.21
C GLN A 502 -8.58 6.10 31.59
N ALA A 503 -8.10 7.32 31.85
CA ALA A 503 -8.31 7.99 33.13
C ALA A 503 -9.80 8.24 33.42
N LEU A 504 -10.58 8.62 32.39
CA LEU A 504 -12.03 8.82 32.47
C LEU A 504 -12.80 7.51 32.69
N PHE A 505 -12.37 6.41 32.08
CA PHE A 505 -12.92 5.09 32.32
C PHE A 505 -12.71 4.67 33.79
N TRP A 506 -11.46 4.64 34.26
CA TRP A 506 -11.13 4.17 35.61
C TRP A 506 -11.69 5.10 36.69
N THR A 507 -11.77 6.41 36.46
CA THR A 507 -12.38 7.29 37.46
C THR A 507 -13.90 7.14 37.54
N GLY A 508 -14.59 6.69 36.48
CA GLY A 508 -16.02 6.39 36.55
C GLY A 508 -16.30 5.22 37.50
N PHE A 509 -15.48 4.17 37.44
CA PHE A 509 -15.58 3.00 38.31
C PHE A 509 -15.24 3.25 39.79
N SER A 510 -14.56 4.36 40.11
CA SER A 510 -14.29 4.71 41.51
C SER A 510 -15.55 5.17 42.24
N VAL A 511 -16.52 5.76 41.52
CA VAL A 511 -17.74 6.34 42.07
C VAL A 511 -18.57 5.33 42.89
N PRO A 512 -18.96 4.14 42.36
CA PRO A 512 -19.73 3.17 43.14
C PRO A 512 -18.98 2.66 44.37
N ILE A 513 -17.66 2.51 44.28
CA ILE A 513 -16.83 2.05 45.40
C ILE A 513 -16.83 3.10 46.52
N LEU A 514 -16.55 4.36 46.18
CA LEU A 514 -16.58 5.45 47.15
C LEU A 514 -17.98 5.67 47.73
N GLY A 515 -19.01 5.55 46.89
CA GLY A 515 -20.41 5.56 47.29
C GLY A 515 -20.74 4.50 48.33
N PHE A 516 -20.32 3.26 48.07
CA PHE A 516 -20.52 2.14 48.98
C PHE A 516 -19.86 2.37 50.35
N PHE A 517 -18.58 2.75 50.37
CA PHE A 517 -17.87 2.98 51.64
C PHE A 517 -18.42 4.19 52.41
N LYS A 518 -18.82 5.26 51.71
CA LYS A 518 -19.47 6.41 52.32
C LYS A 518 -20.82 6.03 52.95
N ALA A 519 -21.66 5.30 52.23
CA ALA A 519 -22.97 4.88 52.73
C ALA A 519 -22.86 3.95 53.95
N ASN A 520 -21.94 3.00 53.93
CA ASN A 520 -21.70 2.12 55.09
C ASN A 520 -21.11 2.89 56.27
N PHE A 521 -20.23 3.87 56.04
CA PHE A 521 -19.72 4.73 57.09
C PHE A 521 -20.85 5.50 57.79
N ASP A 522 -21.75 6.12 57.02
CA ASP A 522 -22.88 6.87 57.57
C ASP A 522 -23.82 5.99 58.42
N ILE A 523 -24.01 4.73 58.04
CA ILE A 523 -24.85 3.76 58.77
C ILE A 523 -24.21 3.31 60.09
N VAL A 524 -22.90 3.07 60.08
CA VAL A 524 -22.17 2.54 61.24
C VAL A 524 -21.76 3.64 62.23
N TRP A 525 -21.85 4.91 61.83
CA TRP A 525 -21.48 6.04 62.67
C TRP A 525 -22.40 6.16 63.90
N PRO A 526 -21.86 6.12 65.14
CA PRO A 526 -22.66 6.01 66.36
C PRO A 526 -23.24 7.34 66.88
N TRP A 527 -22.80 8.48 66.33
CA TRP A 527 -23.19 9.82 66.80
C TRP A 527 -24.01 10.58 65.75
N ALA A 528 -24.41 11.82 66.07
CA ALA A 528 -25.06 12.69 65.08
C ALA A 528 -24.19 12.82 63.82
N GLN A 529 -24.84 12.74 62.65
CA GLN A 529 -24.22 12.90 61.33
C GLN A 529 -23.96 14.37 61.01
N ASP A 530 -23.42 15.11 61.98
CA ASP A 530 -23.15 16.53 61.90
C ASP A 530 -21.94 16.89 62.78
N GLY A 531 -21.23 17.96 62.40
CA GLY A 531 -20.06 18.47 63.13
C GLY A 531 -18.70 18.07 62.56
N LEU A 532 -17.67 18.74 63.09
CA LEU A 532 -16.28 18.67 62.60
C LEU A 532 -15.67 17.27 62.73
N LEU A 533 -15.93 16.56 63.83
CA LEU A 533 -15.42 15.20 64.04
C LEU A 533 -16.00 14.21 63.02
N PHE A 534 -17.31 14.29 62.74
CA PHE A 534 -17.96 13.48 61.72
C PHE A 534 -17.34 13.73 60.34
N ASN A 535 -17.18 15.00 59.94
CA ASN A 535 -16.57 15.35 58.66
C ASN A 535 -15.10 14.91 58.56
N LEU A 536 -14.29 15.08 59.61
CA LEU A 536 -12.89 14.62 59.62
C LEU A 536 -12.78 13.11 59.35
N VAL A 537 -13.55 12.30 60.07
CA VAL A 537 -13.49 10.83 59.91
C VAL A 537 -14.11 10.40 58.58
N LYS A 538 -15.26 10.98 58.18
CA LYS A 538 -15.92 10.72 56.89
C LYS A 538 -14.97 10.94 55.72
N PHE A 539 -14.36 12.12 55.65
CA PHE A 539 -13.46 12.46 54.54
C PHE A 539 -12.13 11.70 54.60
N PHE A 540 -11.63 11.34 55.79
CA PHE A 540 -10.49 10.44 55.91
C PHE A 540 -10.77 9.06 55.29
N VAL A 541 -11.91 8.45 55.63
CA VAL A 541 -12.32 7.14 55.09
C VAL A 541 -12.47 7.21 53.57
N ILE A 542 -13.15 8.23 53.04
CA ILE A 542 -13.34 8.39 51.59
C ILE A 542 -11.99 8.61 50.89
N SER A 543 -11.12 9.49 51.41
CA SER A 543 -9.78 9.75 50.87
C SER A 543 -8.86 8.53 50.91
N PHE A 544 -8.96 7.71 51.96
CA PHE A 544 -8.19 6.48 52.10
C PHE A 544 -8.64 5.41 51.10
N VAL A 545 -9.96 5.18 50.98
CA VAL A 545 -10.53 4.25 49.99
C VAL A 545 -10.21 4.71 48.57
N ASN A 546 -10.31 6.01 48.29
CA ASN A 546 -9.90 6.57 47.01
C ASN A 546 -8.41 6.35 46.75
N GLY A 547 -7.55 6.53 47.76
CA GLY A 547 -6.12 6.24 47.68
C GLY A 547 -5.86 4.77 47.33
N LEU A 548 -6.52 3.84 48.02
CA LEU A 548 -6.40 2.40 47.77
C LEU A 548 -6.84 2.04 46.35
N TYR A 549 -7.98 2.57 45.89
CA TYR A 549 -8.45 2.42 44.52
C TYR A 549 -7.44 2.95 43.49
N LEU A 550 -6.87 4.14 43.74
CA LEU A 550 -5.84 4.72 42.90
C LEU A 550 -4.61 3.82 42.83
N ALA A 551 -4.19 3.23 43.95
CA ALA A 551 -3.06 2.31 43.97
C ALA A 551 -3.36 1.05 43.15
N THR A 552 -4.51 0.41 43.37
CA THR A 552 -4.88 -0.85 42.71
C THR A 552 -4.94 -0.71 41.19
N HIS A 553 -5.70 0.26 40.66
CA HIS A 553 -5.84 0.37 39.21
C HIS A 553 -4.55 0.89 38.53
N ASN A 554 -3.74 1.70 39.22
CA ASN A 554 -2.45 2.11 38.66
C ASN A 554 -1.44 0.96 38.61
N THR A 555 -1.49 0.02 39.57
CA THR A 555 -0.71 -1.22 39.50
C THR A 555 -1.18 -2.11 38.34
N LEU A 556 -2.49 -2.24 38.13
CA LEU A 556 -3.05 -2.99 36.98
C LEU A 556 -2.67 -2.37 35.63
N ARG A 557 -2.50 -1.05 35.57
CA ARG A 557 -2.04 -0.31 34.38
C ARG A 557 -0.52 -0.37 34.16
N GLY A 558 0.24 -1.00 35.05
CA GLY A 558 1.69 -1.16 34.91
C GLY A 558 2.53 0.08 35.26
N PHE A 559 2.00 1.02 36.06
CA PHE A 559 2.78 2.18 36.51
C PHE A 559 3.90 1.80 37.50
N GLU A 560 4.97 2.60 37.53
CA GLU A 560 6.07 2.44 38.47
C GLU A 560 5.62 2.49 39.94
N LYS A 561 6.26 1.68 40.81
CA LYS A 561 5.96 1.60 42.25
C LYS A 561 6.12 2.95 42.98
N SER A 562 6.96 3.85 42.48
CA SER A 562 7.12 5.23 42.96
C SER A 562 5.86 6.06 42.71
N VAL A 563 5.31 6.01 41.50
CA VAL A 563 4.11 6.72 41.04
C VAL A 563 2.86 6.20 41.74
N VAL A 564 2.73 4.88 41.88
CA VAL A 564 1.62 4.24 42.62
C VAL A 564 1.57 4.73 44.07
N ARG A 565 2.72 4.76 44.76
CA ARG A 565 2.83 5.28 46.13
C ARG A 565 2.48 6.76 46.22
N ALA A 566 2.98 7.58 45.29
CA ALA A 566 2.69 9.01 45.26
C ALA A 566 1.17 9.29 45.09
N ASN A 567 0.50 8.58 44.18
CA ASN A 567 -0.95 8.72 43.97
C ASN A 567 -1.79 8.28 45.18
N PHE A 568 -1.36 7.23 45.89
CA PHE A 568 -2.00 6.78 47.13
C PHE A 568 -1.92 7.87 48.22
N PHE A 569 -0.71 8.35 48.53
CA PHE A 569 -0.51 9.35 49.58
C PHE A 569 -1.12 10.71 49.22
N ARG A 570 -1.13 11.10 47.94
CA ARG A 570 -1.82 12.31 47.44
C ARG A 570 -3.30 12.33 47.84
N SER A 571 -4.00 11.21 47.67
CA SER A 571 -5.42 11.11 48.03
C SER A 571 -5.64 11.22 49.54
N ILE A 572 -4.74 10.65 50.33
CA ILE A 572 -4.80 10.75 51.79
C ILE A 572 -4.53 12.19 52.20
N ILE A 573 -3.45 12.84 51.78
CA ILE A 573 -3.08 14.21 52.20
C ILE A 573 -4.19 15.25 51.93
N ALA A 574 -5.10 14.99 50.99
CA ALA A 574 -6.24 15.85 50.70
C ALA A 574 -7.39 15.81 51.74
N TRP A 575 -7.43 14.80 52.61
CA TRP A 575 -8.55 14.58 53.55
C TRP A 575 -8.81 15.75 54.52
N PRO A 576 -7.80 16.43 55.12
CA PRO A 576 -8.05 17.51 56.07
C PRO A 576 -8.68 18.73 55.40
N PHE A 577 -8.27 19.01 54.16
CA PHE A 577 -8.84 20.10 53.36
C PHE A 577 -10.29 19.80 52.98
N ALA A 578 -10.56 18.56 52.54
CA ALA A 578 -11.92 18.14 52.20
C ALA A 578 -12.86 18.22 53.42
N ALA A 579 -12.39 17.83 54.61
CA ALA A 579 -13.16 17.95 55.84
C ALA A 579 -13.38 19.41 56.29
N LEU A 580 -12.37 20.28 56.16
CA LEU A 580 -12.45 21.68 56.56
C LEU A 580 -13.45 22.48 55.71
N PHE A 581 -13.51 22.20 54.41
CA PHE A 581 -14.41 22.87 53.46
C PHE A 581 -15.74 22.13 53.26
N ALA A 582 -15.98 21.03 53.99
CA ALA A 582 -17.21 20.24 53.91
C ALA A 582 -18.50 21.05 54.09
N PRO A 583 -18.61 21.95 55.10
CA PRO A 583 -19.84 22.72 55.32
C PRO A 583 -20.23 23.60 54.11
N LEU A 584 -19.23 24.12 53.38
CA LEU A 584 -19.45 24.94 52.19
C LEU A 584 -19.94 24.09 51.01
N GLY A 585 -19.37 22.90 50.84
CA GLY A 585 -19.80 21.97 49.80
C GLY A 585 -21.19 21.40 50.05
N ASP A 586 -21.51 21.09 51.31
CA ASP A 586 -22.81 20.58 51.73
C ASP A 586 -23.92 21.65 51.56
N LEU A 587 -23.62 22.93 51.82
CA LEU A 587 -24.55 24.06 51.59
C LEU A 587 -24.96 24.22 50.12
N ILE A 588 -24.06 23.90 49.20
CA ILE A 588 -24.28 24.00 47.74
C ILE A 588 -24.79 22.66 47.17
N GLY A 589 -25.02 21.66 48.02
CA GLY A 589 -25.56 20.35 47.65
C GLY A 589 -24.56 19.44 46.95
N ILE A 590 -23.25 19.71 47.04
CA ILE A 590 -22.21 18.89 46.39
C ILE A 590 -21.99 17.60 47.20
N PRO A 591 -22.10 16.40 46.60
CA PRO A 591 -21.87 15.15 47.32
C PRO A 591 -20.45 15.07 47.91
N SER A 592 -20.30 14.56 49.15
CA SER A 592 -18.99 14.49 49.84
C SER A 592 -17.91 13.72 49.06
N ILE A 593 -18.31 12.78 48.21
CA ILE A 593 -17.41 12.02 47.33
C ILE A 593 -16.80 12.96 46.26
N VAL A 594 -17.62 13.84 45.68
CA VAL A 594 -17.20 14.86 44.69
C VAL A 594 -16.28 15.89 45.35
N GLN A 595 -16.61 16.34 46.56
CA GLN A 595 -15.76 17.23 47.34
C GLN A 595 -14.36 16.62 47.59
N THR A 596 -14.30 15.34 47.95
CA THR A 596 -13.03 14.61 48.17
C THR A 596 -12.16 14.58 46.90
N LYS A 597 -12.78 14.40 45.73
CA LYS A 597 -12.07 14.39 44.44
C LYS A 597 -11.41 15.73 44.14
N ILE A 598 -12.18 16.82 44.28
CA ILE A 598 -11.70 18.19 44.03
C ILE A 598 -10.41 18.43 44.82
N TRP A 599 -10.42 18.15 46.12
CA TRP A 599 -9.26 18.36 46.98
C TRP A 599 -8.10 17.40 46.68
N SER A 600 -8.37 16.15 46.29
CA SER A 600 -7.31 15.22 45.86
C SER A 600 -6.57 15.72 44.61
N ASP A 601 -7.28 16.33 43.66
CA ASP A 601 -6.69 16.88 42.45
C ASP A 601 -6.00 18.24 42.67
N VAL A 602 -6.48 19.06 43.63
CA VAL A 602 -5.77 20.27 44.07
C VAL A 602 -4.40 19.93 44.66
N VAL A 603 -4.34 18.95 45.58
CA VAL A 603 -3.07 18.47 46.17
C VAL A 603 -2.13 17.90 45.09
N ALA A 604 -2.67 17.27 44.05
CA ALA A 604 -1.90 16.79 42.91
C ALA A 604 -1.16 17.91 42.17
N GLY A 605 -1.86 19.03 41.92
CA GLY A 605 -1.29 20.18 41.21
C GLY A 605 -0.07 20.76 41.91
N PHE A 606 -0.09 20.80 43.25
CA PHE A 606 1.03 21.27 44.06
C PHE A 606 2.24 20.31 44.05
N ILE A 607 2.00 18.99 44.11
CA ILE A 607 3.08 17.99 44.19
C ILE A 607 3.73 17.75 42.81
N GLU A 608 2.95 17.71 41.73
CA GLU A 608 3.43 17.36 40.38
C GLU A 608 4.12 18.53 39.67
N GLY A 609 3.71 19.78 39.94
CA GLY A 609 4.25 20.97 39.27
C GLY A 609 5.72 21.29 39.57
N GLY A 610 6.22 20.95 40.77
CA GLY A 610 7.57 21.32 41.20
C GLY A 610 8.68 20.33 40.82
N GLY A 611 8.39 19.03 40.78
CA GLY A 611 9.40 17.97 40.63
C GLY A 611 9.77 17.66 39.18
N LYS A 612 8.78 17.50 38.30
CA LYS A 612 9.01 17.18 36.88
C LYS A 612 9.71 18.32 36.12
N TYR A 613 9.48 19.56 36.55
CA TYR A 613 10.06 20.77 35.95
C TYR A 613 11.60 20.81 36.05
N LYS A 614 12.18 20.40 37.19
CA LYS A 614 13.63 20.49 37.42
C LYS A 614 14.44 19.42 36.67
N THR A 615 13.94 18.18 36.61
CA THR A 615 14.65 17.06 35.95
C THR A 615 14.67 17.24 34.43
N LEU A 616 13.56 17.68 33.86
CA LEU A 616 13.39 17.94 32.44
C LEU A 616 14.32 19.06 31.95
N LEU A 617 14.42 20.17 32.70
CA LEU A 617 15.33 21.27 32.36
C LEU A 617 16.81 20.88 32.39
N LYS A 618 17.20 19.96 33.28
CA LYS A 618 18.59 19.50 33.39
C LYS A 618 19.03 18.65 32.20
N LEU A 619 18.22 17.67 31.80
CA LEU A 619 18.51 16.79 30.65
C LEU A 619 18.54 17.57 29.33
N ARG A 620 17.63 18.53 29.15
CA ARG A 620 17.56 19.40 27.97
C ARG A 620 18.79 20.25 27.76
N ARG A 621 19.29 20.82 28.86
CA ARG A 621 20.48 21.65 28.84
C ARG A 621 21.70 20.86 28.34
N GLN A 622 21.85 19.61 28.79
CA GLN A 622 22.97 18.74 28.42
C GLN A 622 22.96 18.40 26.92
N ASN A 623 21.80 18.08 26.35
CA ASN A 623 21.69 17.75 24.92
C ASN A 623 22.06 18.94 24.00
N VAL A 624 21.58 20.15 24.33
CA VAL A 624 21.88 21.35 23.51
C VAL A 624 23.33 21.80 23.67
N GLU A 625 23.92 21.66 24.86
CA GLU A 625 25.36 21.93 25.11
C GLU A 625 26.27 21.01 24.27
N GLU A 626 25.81 19.81 23.90
CA GLU A 626 26.55 18.88 23.05
C GLU A 626 26.36 19.13 21.54
N ILE A 627 25.14 19.49 21.12
CA ILE A 627 24.78 19.60 19.70
C ILE A 627 25.30 20.89 19.06
N ILE A 628 25.22 22.04 19.74
CA ILE A 628 25.58 23.34 19.15
C ILE A 628 27.05 23.42 18.68
N PRO A 629 28.06 22.99 19.47
CA PRO A 629 29.44 22.98 19.00
C PRO A 629 29.63 22.11 17.76
N ARG A 630 28.93 20.98 17.67
CA ARG A 630 28.99 20.11 16.49
C ARG A 630 28.46 20.81 15.23
N ILE A 631 27.44 21.66 15.35
CA ILE A 631 26.92 22.44 14.21
C ILE A 631 27.91 23.54 13.77
N LEU A 632 28.59 24.18 14.73
CA LEU A 632 29.45 25.34 14.48
C LEU A 632 30.89 24.97 14.07
N GLU A 633 31.44 23.88 14.62
CA GLU A 633 32.86 23.53 14.49
C GLU A 633 33.12 22.33 13.57
N LYS A 634 32.14 21.41 13.42
CA LYS A 634 32.29 20.23 12.56
C LYS A 634 31.82 20.51 11.14
N ASN A 635 32.29 19.70 10.20
CA ASN A 635 31.95 19.75 8.79
C ASN A 635 31.45 18.39 8.31
N GLY A 636 30.77 18.36 7.16
CA GLY A 636 30.25 17.12 6.57
C GLY A 636 29.14 16.49 7.40
N GLU A 637 29.12 15.16 7.48
CA GLU A 637 27.98 14.41 8.03
C GLU A 637 27.72 14.67 9.52
N GLU A 638 28.76 14.88 10.32
CA GLU A 638 28.60 15.20 11.76
C GLU A 638 27.81 16.50 11.96
N LYS A 639 28.02 17.50 11.09
CA LYS A 639 27.28 18.76 11.08
C LYS A 639 25.82 18.52 10.71
N LEU A 640 25.57 17.74 9.66
CA LEU A 640 24.21 17.46 9.17
C LEU A 640 23.39 16.66 10.19
N VAL A 641 23.99 15.66 10.86
CA VAL A 641 23.35 14.93 11.97
C VAL A 641 23.01 15.89 13.12
N ALA A 642 23.96 16.74 13.52
CA ALA A 642 23.71 17.72 14.58
C ALA A 642 22.60 18.72 14.21
N ILE A 643 22.49 19.09 12.92
CA ILE A 643 21.38 19.89 12.39
C ILE A 643 20.05 19.12 12.48
N LEU A 644 20.00 17.84 12.13
CA LEU A 644 18.79 17.02 12.31
C LEU A 644 18.40 16.90 13.78
N ASP A 645 19.37 16.69 14.67
CA ASP A 645 19.14 16.60 16.11
C ASP A 645 18.56 17.90 16.67
N ILE A 646 19.11 19.06 16.27
CA ILE A 646 18.57 20.35 16.74
C ILE A 646 17.19 20.64 16.13
N LEU A 647 16.94 20.23 14.87
CA LEU A 647 15.62 20.34 14.26
C LEU A 647 14.61 19.45 14.98
N TYR A 648 14.98 18.20 15.29
CA TYR A 648 14.15 17.28 16.06
C TYR A 648 13.82 17.86 17.43
N LEU A 649 14.83 18.34 18.16
CA LEU A 649 14.63 19.02 19.44
C LEU A 649 13.76 20.28 19.30
N TYR A 650 13.91 21.05 18.24
CA TYR A 650 13.08 22.24 17.99
C TYR A 650 11.63 21.87 17.65
N HIS A 651 11.40 20.76 16.94
CA HIS A 651 10.07 20.27 16.53
C HIS A 651 9.30 19.63 17.70
N GLU A 652 9.94 18.67 18.37
CA GLU A 652 9.32 17.84 19.41
C GLU A 652 9.24 18.57 20.75
N GLU A 653 10.21 19.43 21.07
CA GLU A 653 10.29 20.05 22.38
C GLU A 653 9.86 21.53 22.39
N PRO A 654 8.69 21.85 22.95
CA PRO A 654 8.06 23.18 22.90
C PRO A 654 8.75 24.25 23.77
N ARG A 655 9.87 23.93 24.42
CA ARG A 655 10.70 24.92 25.14
C ARG A 655 12.16 24.94 24.67
N THR A 656 12.51 24.29 23.55
CA THR A 656 13.84 24.43 22.94
C THR A 656 14.17 25.88 22.66
N GLN A 657 13.18 26.68 22.24
CA GLN A 657 13.33 28.12 22.13
C GLN A 657 13.74 28.79 23.45
N SER A 658 13.11 28.42 24.58
CA SER A 658 13.44 28.97 25.91
C SER A 658 14.76 28.43 26.46
N SER A 659 15.13 27.18 26.14
CA SER A 659 16.40 26.55 26.51
C SER A 659 17.56 27.12 25.71
N LEU A 660 17.42 27.28 24.39
CA LEU A 660 18.34 28.02 23.52
C LEU A 660 18.47 29.46 24.01
N ILE A 661 17.36 30.17 24.25
CA ILE A 661 17.37 31.52 24.84
C ILE A 661 18.10 31.52 26.20
N SER A 662 17.83 30.57 27.10
CA SER A 662 18.50 30.52 28.42
C SER A 662 19.99 30.17 28.34
N LEU A 663 20.40 29.41 27.33
CA LEU A 663 21.81 29.09 27.04
C LEU A 663 22.54 30.29 26.41
N PHE A 664 21.83 31.18 25.70
CA PHE A 664 22.43 32.29 24.96
C PHE A 664 22.22 33.68 25.60
N GLU A 665 21.23 33.88 26.47
CA GLU A 665 20.99 35.14 27.21
C GLU A 665 21.78 35.23 28.53
N LEU A 666 22.25 34.11 29.10
CA LEU A 666 23.06 34.12 30.33
C LEU A 666 24.54 34.24 30.00
N SER A 667 24.99 35.49 29.84
CA SER A 667 26.40 35.92 29.88
C SER A 667 27.10 35.68 31.24
N LYS A 668 26.63 34.72 32.04
CA LYS A 668 27.17 34.36 33.36
C LYS A 668 26.95 32.87 33.60
N PHE A 669 27.94 32.02 33.31
CA PHE A 669 28.38 30.83 34.08
C PHE A 669 29.40 30.03 33.25
N PRO A 670 30.37 29.34 33.89
CA PRO A 670 31.59 28.87 33.25
C PRO A 670 31.30 27.61 32.43
N VAL A 671 31.34 27.75 31.10
CA VAL A 671 31.28 26.61 30.20
C VAL A 671 32.69 26.02 30.14
N SER A 672 33.03 25.11 31.04
CA SER A 672 34.38 24.52 31.13
C SER A 672 34.67 23.46 30.05
N VAL A 673 33.83 23.34 29.02
CA VAL A 673 33.98 22.34 27.94
C VAL A 673 33.96 22.98 26.54
N LEU A 674 33.76 24.30 26.43
CA LEU A 674 33.76 25.08 25.18
C LEU A 674 35.16 25.55 24.73
N TRP A 675 36.23 24.82 25.04
CA TRP A 675 37.61 25.32 24.83
C TRP A 675 38.42 24.38 23.94
N ASP A 676 38.65 24.80 22.68
CA ASP A 676 39.92 24.59 21.98
C ASP A 676 41.00 25.47 22.67
N ASP A 677 42.25 25.01 22.65
CA ASP A 677 43.48 25.61 23.21
C ASP A 677 43.72 27.12 22.93
N LYS A 678 42.86 27.83 22.17
CA LYS A 678 42.91 29.29 21.97
C LYS A 678 41.69 30.11 22.45
N GLY A 679 40.71 29.47 23.11
CA GLY A 679 39.85 30.09 24.13
C GLY A 679 39.22 31.48 23.87
N LYS A 680 38.35 31.62 22.86
CA LYS A 680 37.37 32.73 22.83
C LYS A 680 35.95 32.19 22.54
N PRO A 681 34.96 32.46 23.40
CA PRO A 681 33.57 32.09 23.12
C PRO A 681 33.00 32.90 21.94
N PRO A 682 32.04 32.35 21.16
CA PRO A 682 31.35 33.12 20.12
C PRO A 682 30.65 34.33 20.75
N GLU A 683 30.87 35.53 20.18
CA GLU A 683 30.30 36.78 20.69
C GLU A 683 28.76 36.82 20.53
N ARG A 684 28.18 36.06 19.58
CA ARG A 684 26.72 36.00 19.28
C ARG A 684 26.27 34.62 18.76
N PRO A 685 26.21 33.59 19.61
CA PRO A 685 25.97 32.21 19.17
C PRO A 685 24.63 31.93 18.47
N LEU A 686 23.57 32.71 18.75
CA LEU A 686 22.30 32.64 18.01
C LEU A 686 22.44 33.11 16.55
N ARG A 687 23.25 34.14 16.32
CA ARG A 687 23.53 34.68 14.99
C ARG A 687 24.43 33.75 14.19
N ASP A 688 25.40 33.13 14.85
CA ASP A 688 26.30 32.15 14.23
C ASP A 688 25.52 30.88 13.82
N LEU A 689 24.63 30.39 14.69
CA LEU A 689 23.72 29.29 14.36
C LEU A 689 22.78 29.63 13.20
N LEU A 690 22.20 30.84 13.19
CA LEU A 690 21.40 31.30 12.05
C LEU A 690 22.23 31.37 10.76
N GLY A 691 23.48 31.85 10.85
CA GLY A 691 24.40 31.93 9.72
C GLY A 691 24.64 30.56 9.09
N VAL A 692 24.93 29.54 9.92
CA VAL A 692 25.08 28.15 9.46
C VAL A 692 23.78 27.65 8.84
N LEU A 693 22.63 27.86 9.50
CA LEU A 693 21.35 27.39 8.98
C LEU A 693 20.90 28.13 7.71
N GLU A 694 21.38 29.35 7.42
CA GLU A 694 21.09 30.09 6.18
C GLU A 694 22.15 29.88 5.07
N GLU A 695 23.12 28.98 5.26
CA GLU A 695 24.12 28.65 4.25
C GLU A 695 23.45 28.27 2.90
N PRO A 696 23.91 28.84 1.77
CA PRO A 696 23.41 28.47 0.45
C PRO A 696 23.65 26.97 0.18
N GLY A 697 22.58 26.25 -0.18
CA GLY A 697 22.66 24.82 -0.50
C GLY A 697 22.35 23.87 0.66
N LEU A 698 22.33 24.35 1.92
CA LEU A 698 22.12 23.47 3.09
C LEU A 698 20.83 22.63 3.00
N ASP A 699 19.73 23.20 2.51
CA ASP A 699 18.46 22.47 2.38
C ASP A 699 18.59 21.25 1.44
N ASP A 700 19.32 21.40 0.34
CA ASP A 700 19.54 20.33 -0.64
C ASP A 700 20.58 19.34 -0.08
N GLU A 701 21.67 19.81 0.54
CA GLU A 701 22.69 18.96 1.20
C GLU A 701 22.09 18.09 2.31
N LEU A 702 21.20 18.65 3.13
CA LEU A 702 20.50 17.92 4.17
C LEU A 702 19.54 16.88 3.58
N THR A 703 18.88 17.22 2.47
CA THR A 703 18.00 16.29 1.75
C THR A 703 18.82 15.13 1.17
N ASP A 704 19.93 15.42 0.50
CA ASP A 704 20.85 14.43 -0.09
C ASP A 704 21.41 13.49 0.97
N PHE A 705 21.84 14.05 2.11
CA PHE A 705 22.31 13.27 3.26
C PHE A 705 21.22 12.34 3.78
N ILE A 706 19.98 12.83 3.96
CA ILE A 706 18.87 12.02 4.44
C ILE A 706 18.57 10.87 3.46
N LEU A 707 18.43 11.17 2.17
CA LEU A 707 18.08 10.19 1.15
C LEU A 707 19.18 9.16 0.89
N THR A 708 20.45 9.52 1.15
CA THR A 708 21.59 8.60 0.99
C THR A 708 21.78 7.68 2.20
N ARG A 709 21.50 8.16 3.41
CA ARG A 709 21.88 7.47 4.65
C ARG A 709 20.76 6.70 5.35
N TYR A 710 19.50 7.05 5.09
CA TYR A 710 18.37 6.46 5.80
C TYR A 710 17.46 5.66 4.87
N GLU A 711 16.81 4.63 5.42
CA GLU A 711 15.80 3.87 4.69
C GLU A 711 14.60 4.74 4.32
N VAL A 712 13.88 4.38 3.26
CA VAL A 712 12.83 5.20 2.64
C VAL A 712 11.79 5.73 3.62
N GLU A 713 11.34 4.92 4.58
CA GLU A 713 10.34 5.31 5.57
C GLU A 713 10.88 6.38 6.52
N MET A 714 12.07 6.16 7.08
CA MET A 714 12.73 7.12 7.98
C MET A 714 13.17 8.39 7.24
N ALA A 715 13.62 8.25 6.00
CA ALA A 715 13.98 9.36 5.15
C ALA A 715 12.78 10.28 4.89
N ALA A 716 11.59 9.72 4.64
CA ALA A 716 10.37 10.50 4.51
C ALA A 716 10.04 11.28 5.80
N ASP A 717 10.12 10.63 6.97
CA ASP A 717 9.87 11.30 8.26
C ASP A 717 10.88 12.42 8.55
N LEU A 718 12.17 12.19 8.27
CA LEU A 718 13.22 13.20 8.43
C LEU A 718 13.08 14.36 7.44
N ILE A 719 12.67 14.09 6.19
CA ILE A 719 12.35 15.15 5.23
C ILE A 719 11.15 15.97 5.69
N ASP A 720 10.15 15.33 6.28
CA ASP A 720 8.99 16.01 6.85
C ASP A 720 9.41 16.90 8.03
N LEU A 721 10.26 16.39 8.91
CA LEU A 721 10.88 17.17 9.98
C LEU A 721 11.61 18.39 9.42
N VAL A 722 12.47 18.23 8.41
CA VAL A 722 13.22 19.33 7.79
C VAL A 722 12.28 20.34 7.15
N ALA A 723 11.36 19.89 6.29
CA ALA A 723 10.43 20.75 5.57
C ALA A 723 9.53 21.55 6.52
N ASP A 724 9.07 20.94 7.61
CA ASP A 724 8.16 21.59 8.56
C ASP A 724 8.88 22.46 9.58
N THR A 725 10.18 22.23 9.84
CA THR A 725 10.86 22.78 11.03
C THR A 725 11.98 23.75 10.72
N LEU A 726 12.75 23.51 9.65
CA LEU A 726 13.94 24.33 9.34
C LEU A 726 13.57 25.79 9.08
N SER A 727 12.54 26.02 8.27
CA SER A 727 12.04 27.37 7.97
C SER A 727 11.49 28.10 9.20
N PRO A 728 10.60 27.51 10.02
CA PRO A 728 10.20 28.11 11.30
C PRO A 728 11.36 28.40 12.25
N MET A 729 12.37 27.53 12.33
CA MET A 729 13.55 27.74 13.18
C MET A 729 14.40 28.92 12.71
N ARG A 730 14.70 29.00 11.41
CA ARG A 730 15.39 30.17 10.81
C ARG A 730 14.62 31.47 11.08
N SER A 731 13.30 31.46 10.94
CA SER A 731 12.44 32.63 11.17
C SER A 731 12.44 33.06 12.63
N TRP A 732 12.41 32.09 13.55
CA TRP A 732 12.51 32.35 14.98
C TRP A 732 13.88 32.90 15.37
N LEU A 733 14.97 32.30 14.89
CA LEU A 733 16.34 32.77 15.12
C LEU A 733 16.54 34.21 14.60
N ALA A 734 16.09 34.50 13.37
CA ALA A 734 16.18 35.82 12.76
C ALA A 734 15.40 36.91 13.54
N SER A 735 14.35 36.55 14.27
CA SER A 735 13.61 37.49 15.13
C SER A 735 14.30 37.80 16.47
N ARG A 736 15.35 37.05 16.81
CA ARG A 736 16.05 37.08 18.11
C ARG A 736 17.52 37.47 18.01
N SER A 737 18.14 37.28 16.84
CA SER A 737 19.48 37.75 16.47
C SER A 737 19.49 39.21 16.08
#